data_AF-A0A741N338-F1
#
_entry.id   AF-A0A741N338-F1
#
_cell.length_a   1.000
_cell.length_b   1.000
_cell.length_c   1.000
_cell.angle_alpha   90.00
_cell.angle_beta   90.00
_cell.angle_gamma   90.00
#
_symmetry.space_group_name_H-M   'P 1'
#
loop_
_entity.id
_entity.type
_entity.pdbx_description
1 polymer ?
#
loop_
_entity_poly.entity_id
_entity_poly.type
_entity_poly.pdbx_seq_one_letter_code
_entity_poly.pdbx_strand_id
1 'polypeptide(L)'
;MTLAIATPVIAVCDNHGITIRTLNWNREDKDSPRRLLVTHTRLDTASRATVQRDPRRFAARQQDDTALSNLYCMSSLTGQVLKRASTDSGWQVTRFDAASRTAWSIDGRGTVHTQAYDMLGRPQSGSKRLKGEALRVSWRHAYTDTCSADANAQKNNLRGLCVQRWDDSGLQTVESVALSGAILRQTQQFLLSAQAQPDWPEDDAGKQALLEDKIYVSTISADARGISLNQTDAMGNQQSWRYDVSSHVKSQYATLSDGKKQTLLEDTMWSAAGQVLEEKTGNGVTTSYRYEPETQRLSAMSALRADSTLLQDLDYGYDNTGNLISITDNTIATRYFQNQQTDGRREFTYDALYQLLEATGRENAGNTTVPYAVLPASIPTDSTQTIGYTRSFRYDDSGNLLSLSHQGAACFTRTMVVSDASNRSRLQNDTGTLTPDDVDAAFDPNGNLLNLQVSATASEQLILDASDHLQTVILLDRNGDFQQSDREIYQYRAGMRMRKQTRILTKADSNLWTVDEVRYLPGLELRRHWQETITGDTVTPQDPTEELHVITTQAGRAGIRLLHWKTGKPDSIDNDQARWQMSDNFYALELDAQGQTISREEYYPFGGTAVWAARSELEANARVVPENSWWTYLQHLWERWNPLADNPSNSTNKPNEINNETRAIIKDYMGNDSKETIKTLKDALEKMHQAAAALNENSFRNIKEEPYAPKNATACVGTNEHNLYDTSKDIKILINYEDTGKRHLYDIATIIIHEMTHLVLKTKDYCNSQTVPFSGKFDGKSTKKLRQYASQTNSTPLTGADNIANLISLLYYSQACDEQTKSLYTRYKQSLSKSGWREALLDFGGTMPEVSWPRVSSAEIQRRVLPVNSRSSRIKPASAH
;
A
#
# COMPACT_ATOMS: atom_id res chain seq x y z
N MET A 1 36.90 3.66 -8.54
CA MET A 1 36.06 3.45 -7.35
C MET A 1 34.61 3.65 -7.74
N THR A 2 33.66 2.88 -7.20
CA THR A 2 32.22 3.12 -7.43
C THR A 2 31.72 4.23 -6.51
N LEU A 3 30.61 4.84 -6.90
CA LEU A 3 30.04 6.02 -6.26
C LEU A 3 29.56 5.73 -4.81
N ALA A 4 29.13 4.50 -4.53
CA ALA A 4 28.77 4.00 -3.19
C ALA A 4 29.96 3.64 -2.26
N ILE A 5 31.22 3.81 -2.68
CA ILE A 5 32.37 3.50 -1.79
C ILE A 5 32.43 4.46 -0.61
N ALA A 6 32.44 3.89 0.60
CA ALA A 6 32.52 4.59 1.87
C ALA A 6 31.42 5.64 2.09
N THR A 7 30.20 5.33 1.64
CA THR A 7 28.95 6.04 1.94
C THR A 7 27.96 5.14 2.73
N PRO A 8 28.31 4.71 3.96
CA PRO A 8 27.44 3.84 4.76
C PRO A 8 26.22 4.58 5.32
N VAL A 9 25.23 3.82 5.79
CA VAL A 9 24.18 4.33 6.68
C VAL A 9 24.56 3.96 8.12
N ILE A 10 24.74 4.93 9.01
CA ILE A 10 25.12 4.69 10.41
C ILE A 10 24.05 5.23 11.36
N ALA A 11 23.41 4.34 12.11
CA ALA A 11 22.54 4.69 13.22
C ALA A 11 23.37 4.94 14.49
N VAL A 12 23.21 6.10 15.10
CA VAL A 12 23.81 6.47 16.39
C VAL A 12 22.71 6.46 17.45
N CYS A 13 22.87 5.58 18.45
CA CYS A 13 21.92 5.44 19.55
C CYS A 13 22.34 6.21 20.81
N ASP A 14 21.36 6.52 21.66
CA ASP A 14 21.59 6.97 23.03
C ASP A 14 21.85 5.77 23.98
N ASN A 15 22.03 6.07 25.28
CA ASN A 15 22.24 5.08 26.33
C ASN A 15 20.98 4.21 26.65
N HIS A 16 19.85 4.44 25.96
CA HIS A 16 18.64 3.62 26.04
C HIS A 16 18.45 2.77 24.77
N GLY A 17 19.37 2.86 23.80
CA GLY A 17 19.30 2.16 22.52
C GLY A 17 18.41 2.84 21.46
N ILE A 18 17.95 4.06 21.70
CA ILE A 18 17.10 4.82 20.78
C ILE A 18 17.99 5.52 19.76
N THR A 19 17.74 5.32 18.45
CA THR A 19 18.44 6.04 17.38
C THR A 19 18.16 7.54 17.46
N ILE A 20 19.15 8.32 17.89
CA ILE A 20 19.09 9.78 17.99
C ILE A 20 19.65 10.49 16.75
N ARG A 21 20.52 9.82 15.98
CA ARG A 21 20.96 10.31 14.65
C ARG A 21 21.08 9.16 13.66
N THR A 22 20.72 9.42 12.40
CA THR A 22 21.12 8.60 11.26
C THR A 22 22.08 9.42 10.42
N LEU A 23 23.29 8.91 10.21
CA LEU A 23 24.33 9.52 9.39
C LEU A 23 24.32 8.84 8.02
N ASN A 24 24.09 9.62 6.98
CA ASN A 24 24.23 9.22 5.58
C ASN A 24 25.35 10.07 4.95
N TRP A 25 25.96 9.59 3.87
CA TRP A 25 26.93 10.38 3.10
C TRP A 25 26.50 10.42 1.64
N ASN A 26 26.31 11.62 1.09
CA ASN A 26 25.97 11.81 -0.31
C ASN A 26 27.15 12.39 -1.12
N ARG A 27 27.18 12.09 -2.41
CA ARG A 27 28.00 12.74 -3.45
C ARG A 27 27.38 12.43 -4.82
N GLU A 28 27.57 13.34 -5.76
CA GLU A 28 27.00 13.26 -7.11
C GLU A 28 27.97 12.64 -8.14
N ASP A 29 29.27 12.59 -7.80
CA ASP A 29 30.32 11.91 -8.58
C ASP A 29 31.32 11.18 -7.64
N LYS A 30 32.07 10.23 -8.19
CA LYS A 30 33.06 9.39 -7.49
C LYS A 30 34.27 10.17 -6.91
N ASP A 31 34.64 11.31 -7.48
CA ASP A 31 35.78 12.15 -7.10
C ASP A 31 35.32 13.37 -6.27
N SER A 32 34.01 13.65 -6.27
CA SER A 32 33.39 14.66 -5.41
C SER A 32 33.51 14.32 -3.90
N PRO A 33 33.65 15.33 -3.03
CA PRO A 33 33.69 15.15 -1.58
C PRO A 33 32.34 14.63 -1.05
N ARG A 34 32.39 13.73 -0.06
CA ARG A 34 31.19 13.17 0.58
C ARG A 34 30.58 14.19 1.56
N ARG A 35 29.38 14.70 1.24
CA ARG A 35 28.53 15.51 2.14
C ARG A 35 27.97 14.61 3.24
N LEU A 36 28.16 14.97 4.51
CA LEU A 36 27.54 14.28 5.65
C LEU A 36 26.14 14.83 5.89
N LEU A 37 25.14 13.94 5.81
CA LEU A 37 23.73 14.25 6.02
C LEU A 37 23.26 13.60 7.33
N VAL A 38 22.60 14.36 8.19
CA VAL A 38 22.26 13.93 9.55
C VAL A 38 20.78 14.11 9.84
N THR A 39 20.01 13.03 9.68
CA THR A 39 18.66 12.95 10.24
C THR A 39 18.77 12.85 11.76
N HIS A 40 18.04 13.68 12.50
CA HIS A 40 18.17 13.80 13.95
C HIS A 40 16.82 13.58 14.65
N THR A 41 16.81 12.68 15.65
CA THR A 41 15.67 12.44 16.54
C THR A 41 16.08 12.80 17.98
N ARG A 42 15.26 13.61 18.65
CA ARG A 42 15.37 13.88 20.10
C ARG A 42 14.10 13.41 20.79
N LEU A 43 14.26 12.64 21.85
CA LEU A 43 13.21 12.41 22.84
C LEU A 43 13.42 13.40 24.00
N ASP A 44 12.37 14.13 24.38
CA ASP A 44 12.30 14.82 25.66
C ASP A 44 11.50 13.97 26.65
N THR A 45 12.16 13.53 27.73
CA THR A 45 11.57 12.66 28.74
C THR A 45 10.56 13.38 29.63
N ALA A 46 10.67 14.70 29.82
CA ALA A 46 9.77 15.47 30.67
C ALA A 46 8.40 15.67 30.00
N SER A 47 8.40 16.14 28.74
CA SER A 47 7.17 16.31 27.95
C SER A 47 6.66 15.02 27.28
N ARG A 48 7.49 13.98 27.19
CA ARG A 48 7.30 12.78 26.32
C ARG A 48 7.10 13.17 24.85
N ALA A 49 7.74 14.26 24.42
CA ALA A 49 7.74 14.69 23.04
C ALA A 49 8.91 14.06 22.26
N THR A 50 8.59 13.43 21.14
CA THR A 50 9.58 13.04 20.13
C THR A 50 9.66 14.13 19.07
N VAL A 51 10.87 14.55 18.72
CA VAL A 51 11.16 15.61 17.75
C VAL A 51 12.08 15.05 16.68
N GLN A 52 11.70 15.15 15.41
CA GLN A 52 12.48 14.65 14.27
C GLN A 52 12.81 15.79 13.29
N ARG A 53 14.03 15.75 12.76
CA ARG A 53 14.55 16.66 11.74
C ARG A 53 15.25 15.89 10.64
N ASP A 54 14.98 16.27 9.39
CA ASP A 54 15.78 15.90 8.24
C ASP A 54 17.14 16.65 8.25
N PRO A 55 18.07 16.35 7.32
CA PRO A 55 19.40 16.98 7.31
C PRO A 55 19.36 18.51 7.17
N ARG A 56 18.53 19.08 6.28
CA ARG A 56 18.41 20.53 6.09
C ARG A 56 17.87 21.22 7.35
N ARG A 57 16.81 20.68 7.96
CA ARG A 57 16.22 21.25 9.19
C ARG A 57 17.11 21.00 10.42
N PHE A 58 17.94 19.97 10.44
CA PHE A 58 18.97 19.78 11.47
C PHE A 58 20.19 20.69 11.29
N ALA A 59 20.58 21.00 10.05
CA ALA A 59 21.59 22.01 9.75
C ALA A 59 21.10 23.41 10.17
N ALA A 60 19.87 23.79 9.79
CA ALA A 60 19.23 25.01 10.27
C ALA A 60 19.20 25.10 11.81
N ARG A 61 18.86 23.99 12.48
CA ARG A 61 18.85 23.92 13.95
C ARG A 61 20.23 23.99 14.63
N GLN A 62 21.33 23.90 13.88
CA GLN A 62 22.67 24.17 14.41
C GLN A 62 23.08 25.65 14.27
N GLN A 63 22.34 26.44 13.48
CA GLN A 63 22.58 27.86 13.25
C GLN A 63 21.60 28.73 14.05
N ASP A 64 20.32 28.34 14.09
CA ASP A 64 19.26 28.97 14.88
C ASP A 64 18.62 27.95 15.83
N ASP A 65 18.64 28.29 17.12
CA ASP A 65 18.10 27.45 18.20
C ASP A 65 16.56 27.32 18.17
N THR A 66 15.87 28.21 17.45
CA THR A 66 14.41 28.24 17.28
C THR A 66 13.89 27.44 16.08
N ALA A 67 14.77 27.06 15.14
CA ALA A 67 14.40 26.39 13.90
C ALA A 67 13.49 25.15 14.11
N LEU A 68 12.31 25.19 13.48
CA LEU A 68 11.27 24.17 13.62
C LEU A 68 11.74 22.78 13.18
N SER A 69 11.04 21.76 13.66
CA SER A 69 11.27 20.34 13.35
C SER A 69 10.22 19.81 12.38
N ASN A 70 10.62 18.99 11.40
CA ASN A 70 9.71 18.34 10.45
C ASN A 70 8.56 17.58 11.12
N LEU A 71 8.83 17.01 12.31
CA LEU A 71 7.82 16.35 13.12
C LEU A 71 8.05 16.56 14.62
N TYR A 72 6.98 16.89 15.32
CA TYR A 72 6.85 16.92 16.78
C TYR A 72 5.66 16.04 17.18
N CYS A 73 5.88 15.07 18.07
CA CYS A 73 4.87 14.12 18.54
C CYS A 73 4.84 14.06 20.08
N MET A 74 3.82 14.66 20.69
CA MET A 74 3.58 14.63 22.14
C MET A 74 2.65 13.47 22.52
N SER A 75 2.95 12.80 23.63
CA SER A 75 2.33 11.52 23.98
C SER A 75 1.62 11.48 25.33
N SER A 76 0.57 10.65 25.40
CA SER A 76 0.01 10.15 26.66
C SER A 76 1.05 9.34 27.44
N LEU A 77 0.78 9.09 28.72
CA LEU A 77 1.57 8.16 29.54
C LEU A 77 1.53 6.71 28.99
N THR A 78 0.44 6.33 28.32
CA THR A 78 0.16 4.94 27.90
C THR A 78 0.77 4.54 26.55
N GLY A 79 0.97 5.46 25.61
CA GLY A 79 1.39 5.11 24.25
C GLY A 79 0.93 6.07 23.15
N GLN A 80 -0.25 6.63 23.31
CA GLN A 80 -0.98 7.34 22.25
C GLN A 80 -0.36 8.72 21.95
N VAL A 81 -0.27 9.06 20.65
CA VAL A 81 0.11 10.41 20.22
C VAL A 81 -1.10 11.32 20.40
N LEU A 82 -1.00 12.27 21.33
CA LEU A 82 -2.07 13.22 21.65
C LEU A 82 -1.98 14.49 20.81
N LYS A 83 -0.77 14.89 20.43
CA LYS A 83 -0.53 15.94 19.43
C LYS A 83 0.55 15.50 18.47
N ARG A 84 0.26 15.55 17.17
CA ARG A 84 1.23 15.53 16.07
C ARG A 84 1.33 16.96 15.52
N ALA A 85 2.52 17.41 15.15
CA ALA A 85 2.73 18.64 14.41
C ALA A 85 3.87 18.44 13.42
N SER A 86 3.60 18.69 12.15
CA SER A 86 4.56 18.64 11.05
C SER A 86 4.62 20.00 10.37
N THR A 87 5.80 20.37 9.90
CA THR A 87 5.99 21.53 9.02
C THR A 87 5.32 21.32 7.67
N ASP A 88 5.29 20.07 7.23
CA ASP A 88 4.92 19.71 5.87
C ASP A 88 3.40 19.48 5.85
N SER A 89 2.93 18.56 6.71
CA SER A 89 1.53 18.11 6.76
C SER A 89 0.70 18.67 7.96
N GLY A 90 1.05 19.86 8.46
CA GLY A 90 0.30 20.53 9.53
C GLY A 90 0.27 19.81 10.89
N TRP A 91 -0.62 20.27 11.78
CA TRP A 91 -0.77 19.71 13.12
C TRP A 91 -2.14 19.08 13.36
N GLN A 92 -2.20 18.13 14.30
CA GLN A 92 -3.42 17.45 14.73
C GLN A 92 -3.35 17.16 16.23
N VAL A 93 -4.46 17.36 16.94
CA VAL A 93 -4.66 16.94 18.33
C VAL A 93 -5.76 15.88 18.35
N THR A 94 -5.49 14.74 18.98
CA THR A 94 -6.40 13.58 19.01
C THR A 94 -6.68 13.16 20.45
N ARG A 95 -7.96 13.09 20.80
CA ARG A 95 -8.45 12.59 22.09
C ARG A 95 -9.01 11.18 21.93
N PHE A 96 -8.51 10.30 22.77
CA PHE A 96 -8.98 8.93 22.89
C PHE A 96 -9.92 8.79 24.10
N ASP A 97 -10.76 7.75 24.07
CA ASP A 97 -11.55 7.32 25.22
C ASP A 97 -10.79 6.30 26.11
N ALA A 98 -11.44 5.83 27.16
CA ALA A 98 -10.88 4.83 28.08
C ALA A 98 -10.61 3.46 27.42
N ALA A 99 -11.30 3.13 26.32
CA ALA A 99 -11.06 1.96 25.50
C ALA A 99 -9.94 2.18 24.45
N SER A 100 -9.23 3.32 24.53
CA SER A 100 -8.17 3.74 23.62
C SER A 100 -8.58 4.01 22.17
N ARG A 101 -9.89 4.18 21.92
CA ARG A 101 -10.46 4.49 20.59
C ARG A 101 -10.50 5.99 20.36
N THR A 102 -10.41 6.43 19.10
CA THR A 102 -10.52 7.86 18.76
C THR A 102 -11.95 8.33 19.02
N ALA A 103 -12.13 9.33 19.88
CA ALA A 103 -13.44 9.93 20.17
C ALA A 103 -13.60 11.32 19.52
N TRP A 104 -12.49 12.07 19.43
CA TRP A 104 -12.46 13.45 18.91
C TRP A 104 -11.07 13.79 18.39
N SER A 105 -11.00 14.61 17.34
CA SER A 105 -9.75 15.29 16.94
C SER A 105 -10.01 16.68 16.35
N ILE A 106 -8.97 17.50 16.31
CA ILE A 106 -8.92 18.74 15.53
C ILE A 106 -7.57 18.85 14.80
N ASP A 107 -7.56 19.43 13.60
CA ASP A 107 -6.38 19.62 12.75
C ASP A 107 -5.93 21.11 12.65
N GLY A 108 -4.98 21.39 11.75
CA GLY A 108 -4.45 22.72 11.48
C GLY A 108 -5.42 23.64 10.74
N ARG A 109 -6.25 23.10 9.84
CA ARG A 109 -7.36 23.81 9.18
C ARG A 109 -8.43 24.24 10.19
N GLY A 110 -8.49 23.57 11.35
CA GLY A 110 -9.51 23.71 12.39
C GLY A 110 -10.69 22.76 12.20
N THR A 111 -10.56 21.76 11.32
CA THR A 111 -11.52 20.68 11.09
C THR A 111 -11.66 19.87 12.36
N VAL A 112 -12.87 19.80 12.91
CA VAL A 112 -13.19 18.93 14.04
C VAL A 112 -13.80 17.64 13.52
N HIS A 113 -13.26 16.51 13.98
CA HIS A 113 -13.87 15.19 13.81
C HIS A 113 -14.40 14.69 15.15
N THR A 114 -15.53 13.98 15.12
CA THR A 114 -16.05 13.21 16.25
C THR A 114 -16.38 11.79 15.80
N GLN A 115 -16.36 10.84 16.74
CA GLN A 115 -16.74 9.46 16.45
C GLN A 115 -17.52 8.86 17.63
N ALA A 116 -18.73 8.38 17.32
CA ALA A 116 -19.60 7.66 18.24
C ALA A 116 -19.44 6.15 18.05
N TYR A 117 -19.65 5.41 19.14
CA TYR A 117 -19.56 3.96 19.19
C TYR A 117 -20.78 3.39 19.92
N ASP A 118 -21.22 2.21 19.51
CA ASP A 118 -22.28 1.50 20.19
C ASP A 118 -21.81 0.86 21.52
N MET A 119 -22.72 0.18 22.22
CA MET A 119 -22.45 -0.46 23.52
C MET A 119 -21.48 -1.66 23.44
N LEU A 120 -21.36 -2.31 22.26
CA LEU A 120 -20.34 -3.35 22.01
C LEU A 120 -18.99 -2.74 21.61
N GLY A 121 -19.00 -1.44 21.33
CA GLY A 121 -17.85 -0.61 21.07
C GLY A 121 -17.47 -0.45 19.60
N ARG A 122 -18.40 -0.78 18.69
CA ARG A 122 -18.22 -0.70 17.23
C ARG A 122 -18.54 0.73 16.73
N PRO A 123 -17.83 1.26 15.72
CA PRO A 123 -18.07 2.64 15.23
C PRO A 123 -19.47 2.79 14.62
N GLN A 124 -20.30 3.66 15.19
CA GLN A 124 -21.71 3.82 14.82
C GLN A 124 -21.95 5.03 13.89
N SER A 125 -21.30 6.17 14.17
CA SER A 125 -21.35 7.37 13.33
C SER A 125 -20.15 8.26 13.57
N GLY A 126 -19.89 9.20 12.67
CA GLY A 126 -18.87 10.22 12.87
C GLY A 126 -19.17 11.51 12.13
N SER A 127 -18.93 12.63 12.81
CA SER A 127 -19.20 13.96 12.31
C SER A 127 -17.93 14.69 11.92
N LYS A 128 -18.06 15.59 10.93
CA LYS A 128 -17.01 16.51 10.47
C LYS A 128 -17.52 17.95 10.59
N ARG A 129 -16.64 18.89 10.89
CA ARG A 129 -16.92 20.34 10.86
C ARG A 129 -15.66 21.11 10.48
N LEU A 130 -15.63 21.69 9.27
CA LEU A 130 -14.58 22.66 8.90
C LEU A 130 -14.72 23.96 9.71
N LYS A 131 -13.64 24.74 9.78
CA LYS A 131 -13.58 25.96 10.57
C LYS A 131 -14.54 27.04 10.02
N GLY A 132 -15.67 27.23 10.70
CA GLY A 132 -16.71 28.20 10.33
C GLY A 132 -18.01 27.55 9.83
N GLU A 133 -18.00 26.24 9.57
CA GLU A 133 -19.16 25.49 9.10
C GLU A 133 -19.99 24.86 10.24
N ALA A 134 -21.15 24.31 9.87
CA ALA A 134 -21.95 23.45 10.73
C ALA A 134 -21.29 22.07 10.94
N LEU A 135 -21.64 21.40 12.03
CA LEU A 135 -21.22 20.02 12.31
C LEU A 135 -22.18 19.06 11.59
N ARG A 136 -21.70 18.39 10.53
CA ARG A 136 -22.46 17.37 9.79
C ARG A 136 -22.09 15.95 10.20
N VAL A 137 -23.04 15.03 10.28
CA VAL A 137 -22.82 13.58 10.42
C VAL A 137 -22.37 13.02 9.08
N SER A 138 -21.05 13.02 8.85
CA SER A 138 -20.44 12.63 7.57
C SER A 138 -20.58 11.16 7.21
N TRP A 139 -20.70 10.27 8.20
CA TRP A 139 -20.93 8.85 7.97
C TRP A 139 -21.71 8.19 9.12
N ARG A 140 -22.39 7.09 8.79
CA ARG A 140 -23.08 6.19 9.72
C ARG A 140 -22.86 4.73 9.32
N HIS A 141 -22.89 3.85 10.30
CA HIS A 141 -22.89 2.40 10.10
C HIS A 141 -24.10 1.77 10.79
N ALA A 142 -24.72 0.78 10.15
CA ALA A 142 -25.62 -0.17 10.84
C ALA A 142 -25.02 -1.57 10.84
N TYR A 143 -25.26 -2.27 11.94
CA TYR A 143 -24.89 -3.66 12.17
C TYR A 143 -26.14 -4.54 12.15
N THR A 144 -25.97 -5.82 11.84
CA THR A 144 -27.07 -6.79 11.63
C THR A 144 -27.98 -6.99 12.85
N ASP A 145 -27.47 -6.72 14.05
CA ASP A 145 -28.17 -6.74 15.33
C ASP A 145 -28.82 -5.39 15.72
N THR A 146 -28.53 -4.32 14.97
CA THR A 146 -29.12 -2.98 15.15
C THR A 146 -30.10 -2.57 14.03
N CYS A 147 -30.03 -3.23 12.88
CA CYS A 147 -31.00 -3.10 11.80
C CYS A 147 -32.26 -3.93 12.12
N SER A 148 -33.42 -3.56 11.57
CA SER A 148 -34.63 -4.38 11.63
C SER A 148 -34.37 -5.73 10.95
N ALA A 149 -34.37 -6.79 11.74
CA ALA A 149 -33.61 -8.01 11.43
C ALA A 149 -34.00 -8.67 10.09
N ASP A 150 -33.02 -8.79 9.17
CA ASP A 150 -33.10 -9.76 8.09
C ASP A 150 -33.29 -11.16 8.69
N ALA A 151 -34.44 -11.78 8.44
CA ALA A 151 -34.74 -13.15 8.87
C ALA A 151 -33.76 -14.19 8.29
N ASN A 152 -32.94 -13.79 7.32
CA ASN A 152 -31.89 -14.58 6.68
C ASN A 152 -30.48 -14.20 7.15
N ALA A 153 -30.30 -13.31 8.14
CA ALA A 153 -29.00 -12.85 8.64
C ALA A 153 -28.05 -14.00 9.04
N GLN A 154 -28.58 -15.13 9.51
CA GLN A 154 -27.80 -16.36 9.76
C GLN A 154 -27.46 -17.12 8.46
N LYS A 155 -28.40 -17.20 7.51
CA LYS A 155 -28.22 -17.88 6.21
C LYS A 155 -27.21 -17.14 5.32
N ASN A 156 -27.18 -15.81 5.44
CA ASN A 156 -26.32 -14.88 4.71
C ASN A 156 -24.98 -14.59 5.40
N ASN A 157 -24.70 -15.23 6.55
CA ASN A 157 -23.51 -15.03 7.39
C ASN A 157 -23.23 -13.57 7.82
N LEU A 158 -24.29 -12.78 8.05
CA LEU A 158 -24.19 -11.34 8.35
C LEU A 158 -24.07 -11.01 9.85
N ARG A 159 -24.31 -11.95 10.77
CA ARG A 159 -24.38 -11.66 12.21
C ARG A 159 -23.14 -10.95 12.75
N GLY A 160 -23.34 -9.81 13.40
CA GLY A 160 -22.28 -8.98 13.98
C GLY A 160 -21.52 -8.09 12.98
N LEU A 161 -21.68 -8.30 11.67
CA LEU A 161 -21.06 -7.48 10.63
C LEU A 161 -21.73 -6.11 10.49
N CYS A 162 -20.97 -5.13 10.01
CA CYS A 162 -21.51 -3.88 9.49
C CYS A 162 -22.11 -4.17 8.10
N VAL A 163 -23.44 -4.06 8.00
CA VAL A 163 -24.19 -4.40 6.78
C VAL A 163 -24.62 -3.19 5.97
N GLN A 164 -24.67 -1.99 6.56
CA GLN A 164 -24.92 -0.74 5.84
C GLN A 164 -23.89 0.32 6.25
N ARG A 165 -23.36 1.03 5.25
CA ARG A 165 -22.41 2.13 5.41
C ARG A 165 -22.87 3.32 4.59
N TRP A 166 -23.26 4.38 5.29
CA TRP A 166 -23.53 5.69 4.69
C TRP A 166 -22.28 6.55 4.88
N ASP A 167 -21.76 7.15 3.80
CA ASP A 167 -20.55 7.98 3.81
C ASP A 167 -20.60 9.05 2.71
N ASP A 168 -19.50 9.78 2.49
CA ASP A 168 -19.38 10.85 1.49
C ASP A 168 -19.49 10.36 0.02
N SER A 169 -19.77 9.07 -0.23
CA SER A 169 -20.10 8.50 -1.54
C SER A 169 -21.52 7.94 -1.66
N GLY A 170 -22.32 7.97 -0.60
CA GLY A 170 -23.66 7.37 -0.56
C GLY A 170 -23.71 6.14 0.35
N LEU A 171 -24.46 5.10 -0.05
CA LEU A 171 -24.72 3.89 0.73
C LEU A 171 -24.10 2.64 0.10
N GLN A 172 -23.28 1.91 0.86
CA GLN A 172 -22.93 0.50 0.59
C GLN A 172 -23.74 -0.43 1.48
N THR A 173 -24.35 -1.48 0.90
CA THR A 173 -24.97 -2.58 1.65
C THR A 173 -24.24 -3.90 1.41
N VAL A 174 -24.05 -4.72 2.45
CA VAL A 174 -23.53 -6.09 2.36
C VAL A 174 -24.67 -7.06 2.64
N GLU A 175 -25.09 -7.80 1.63
CA GLU A 175 -26.31 -8.63 1.67
C GLU A 175 -26.02 -10.14 1.82
N SER A 176 -24.82 -10.59 1.49
CA SER A 176 -24.41 -11.99 1.71
C SER A 176 -22.89 -12.16 1.77
N VAL A 177 -22.44 -13.05 2.66
CA VAL A 177 -21.03 -13.35 2.93
C VAL A 177 -20.82 -14.88 2.93
N ALA A 178 -19.68 -15.33 2.43
CA ALA A 178 -19.28 -16.74 2.39
C ALA A 178 -18.84 -17.25 3.78
N LEU A 179 -18.80 -18.58 3.96
CA LEU A 179 -18.20 -19.20 5.15
C LEU A 179 -16.71 -18.82 5.35
N SER A 180 -16.02 -18.45 4.27
CA SER A 180 -14.65 -17.92 4.24
C SER A 180 -14.54 -16.41 4.51
N GLY A 181 -15.66 -15.71 4.72
CA GLY A 181 -15.69 -14.26 4.94
C GLY A 181 -15.54 -13.40 3.68
N ALA A 182 -15.60 -13.99 2.48
CA ALA A 182 -15.69 -13.25 1.22
C ALA A 182 -17.09 -12.66 1.02
N ILE A 183 -17.20 -11.41 0.56
CA ILE A 183 -18.50 -10.77 0.28
C ILE A 183 -19.07 -11.35 -1.01
N LEU A 184 -20.17 -12.11 -0.92
CA LEU A 184 -20.82 -12.78 -2.04
C LEU A 184 -21.83 -11.87 -2.76
N ARG A 185 -22.44 -10.91 -2.05
CA ARG A 185 -23.35 -9.93 -2.63
C ARG A 185 -23.31 -8.61 -1.86
N GLN A 186 -23.14 -7.52 -2.60
CA GLN A 186 -23.15 -6.15 -2.07
C GLN A 186 -23.84 -5.19 -3.05
N THR A 187 -24.28 -4.05 -2.52
CA THR A 187 -24.83 -2.95 -3.32
C THR A 187 -24.10 -1.63 -3.07
N GLN A 188 -24.22 -0.72 -4.04
CA GLN A 188 -23.92 0.70 -3.93
C GLN A 188 -25.14 1.51 -4.39
N GLN A 189 -25.49 2.55 -3.65
CA GLN A 189 -26.30 3.69 -4.10
C GLN A 189 -25.47 4.95 -3.92
N PHE A 190 -25.47 5.84 -4.91
CA PHE A 190 -24.75 7.11 -4.83
C PHE A 190 -25.61 8.20 -4.19
N LEU A 191 -24.97 9.28 -3.74
CA LEU A 191 -25.67 10.51 -3.35
C LEU A 191 -26.37 11.14 -4.57
N LEU A 192 -27.58 11.68 -4.38
CA LEU A 192 -28.35 12.34 -5.44
C LEU A 192 -27.58 13.52 -6.08
N SER A 193 -26.80 14.24 -5.28
CA SER A 193 -25.86 15.26 -5.76
C SER A 193 -24.42 14.72 -5.69
N ALA A 194 -23.65 14.90 -6.77
CA ALA A 194 -22.20 14.65 -6.76
C ALA A 194 -21.43 15.64 -5.85
N GLN A 195 -21.96 16.85 -5.70
CA GLN A 195 -21.30 17.98 -5.04
C GLN A 195 -21.58 18.05 -3.54
N ALA A 196 -22.80 17.67 -3.13
CA ALA A 196 -23.26 17.84 -1.75
C ALA A 196 -22.45 16.97 -0.77
N GLN A 197 -22.11 17.57 0.37
CA GLN A 197 -21.47 16.89 1.50
C GLN A 197 -22.58 16.44 2.46
N PRO A 198 -22.82 15.13 2.69
CA PRO A 198 -24.00 14.66 3.40
C PRO A 198 -23.98 15.00 4.89
N ASP A 199 -25.14 15.31 5.43
CA ASP A 199 -25.43 15.29 6.87
C ASP A 199 -26.44 14.17 7.11
N TRP A 200 -25.96 12.97 7.45
CA TRP A 200 -26.80 11.78 7.48
C TRP A 200 -27.79 11.81 8.66
N PRO A 201 -29.11 11.85 8.42
CA PRO A 201 -30.10 11.90 9.49
C PRO A 201 -30.25 10.54 10.21
N GLU A 202 -31.00 10.55 11.31
CA GLU A 202 -31.23 9.36 12.15
C GLU A 202 -32.25 8.39 11.52
N ASP A 203 -33.26 8.93 10.82
CA ASP A 203 -34.36 8.18 10.23
C ASP A 203 -34.08 7.70 8.80
N ASP A 204 -34.73 6.61 8.38
CA ASP A 204 -34.43 5.98 7.09
C ASP A 204 -35.02 6.72 5.89
N ALA A 205 -36.10 7.49 6.08
CA ALA A 205 -36.69 8.30 5.02
C ALA A 205 -35.77 9.45 4.62
N GLY A 206 -35.23 10.18 5.60
CA GLY A 206 -34.23 11.22 5.38
C GLY A 206 -32.92 10.67 4.77
N LYS A 207 -32.47 9.48 5.16
CA LYS A 207 -31.30 8.84 4.53
C LYS A 207 -31.57 8.51 3.06
N GLN A 208 -32.74 7.93 2.75
CA GLN A 208 -33.10 7.58 1.38
C GLN A 208 -33.29 8.83 0.50
N ALA A 209 -33.79 9.94 1.07
CA ALA A 209 -33.94 11.22 0.35
C ALA A 209 -32.60 11.87 -0.09
N LEU A 210 -31.46 11.42 0.44
CA LEU A 210 -30.12 11.84 0.00
C LEU A 210 -29.52 10.92 -1.08
N LEU A 211 -30.13 9.77 -1.35
CA LEU A 211 -29.62 8.74 -2.26
C LEU A 211 -30.33 8.76 -3.62
N GLU A 212 -29.64 8.29 -4.64
CA GLU A 212 -30.25 7.92 -5.92
C GLU A 212 -31.06 6.62 -5.78
N ASP A 213 -32.18 6.51 -6.51
CA ASP A 213 -32.99 5.29 -6.62
C ASP A 213 -32.24 4.13 -7.29
N LYS A 214 -31.18 4.43 -8.07
CA LYS A 214 -30.42 3.41 -8.80
C LYS A 214 -29.49 2.64 -7.87
N ILE A 215 -29.94 1.44 -7.50
CA ILE A 215 -29.12 0.43 -6.84
C ILE A 215 -28.21 -0.26 -7.88
N TYR A 216 -26.91 -0.28 -7.59
CA TYR A 216 -25.87 -1.03 -8.31
C TYR A 216 -25.55 -2.29 -7.49
N VAL A 217 -25.64 -3.49 -8.07
CA VAL A 217 -25.53 -4.76 -7.35
C VAL A 217 -24.38 -5.59 -7.90
N SER A 218 -23.36 -5.90 -7.09
CA SER A 218 -22.25 -6.75 -7.50
C SER A 218 -22.24 -8.06 -6.70
N THR A 219 -21.95 -9.18 -7.39
CA THR A 219 -21.90 -10.50 -6.78
C THR A 219 -20.58 -11.19 -7.03
N ILE A 220 -20.18 -12.08 -6.11
CA ILE A 220 -19.01 -12.93 -6.20
C ILE A 220 -19.43 -14.35 -5.84
N SER A 221 -18.87 -15.32 -6.56
CA SER A 221 -18.80 -16.73 -6.17
C SER A 221 -17.34 -17.04 -5.88
N ALA A 222 -17.05 -17.67 -4.75
CA ALA A 222 -15.68 -17.85 -4.26
C ALA A 222 -15.39 -19.31 -3.88
N ASP A 223 -14.09 -19.66 -3.82
CA ASP A 223 -13.63 -20.95 -3.32
C ASP A 223 -13.76 -21.06 -1.79
N ALA A 224 -13.41 -22.23 -1.24
CA ALA A 224 -13.48 -22.51 0.19
C ALA A 224 -12.59 -21.60 1.08
N ARG A 225 -11.65 -20.84 0.49
CA ARG A 225 -10.78 -19.87 1.17
C ARG A 225 -11.20 -18.42 0.93
N GLY A 226 -12.17 -18.19 0.03
CA GLY A 226 -12.67 -16.86 -0.31
C GLY A 226 -12.04 -16.22 -1.53
N ILE A 227 -11.32 -16.98 -2.37
CA ILE A 227 -10.77 -16.50 -3.64
C ILE A 227 -11.88 -16.50 -4.71
N SER A 228 -12.06 -15.38 -5.42
CA SER A 228 -13.11 -15.21 -6.43
C SER A 228 -12.97 -16.19 -7.61
N LEU A 229 -13.97 -17.04 -7.80
CA LEU A 229 -14.07 -17.95 -8.96
C LEU A 229 -14.79 -17.27 -10.13
N ASN A 230 -15.87 -16.54 -9.84
CA ASN A 230 -16.54 -15.66 -10.80
C ASN A 230 -17.11 -14.43 -10.07
N GLN A 231 -17.04 -13.25 -10.69
CA GLN A 231 -17.57 -11.99 -10.18
C GLN A 231 -18.47 -11.37 -11.25
N THR A 232 -19.69 -10.98 -10.88
CA THR A 232 -20.59 -10.24 -11.77
C THR A 232 -20.68 -8.79 -11.29
N ASP A 233 -20.44 -7.86 -12.23
CA ASP A 233 -20.48 -6.42 -11.99
C ASP A 233 -21.92 -5.88 -11.89
N ALA A 234 -22.06 -4.57 -11.68
CA ALA A 234 -23.36 -3.93 -11.50
C ALA A 234 -24.22 -3.81 -12.77
N MET A 235 -23.68 -4.12 -13.94
CA MET A 235 -24.37 -4.10 -15.24
C MET A 235 -24.64 -5.51 -15.78
N GLY A 236 -24.16 -6.54 -15.08
CA GLY A 236 -24.41 -7.96 -15.40
C GLY A 236 -23.25 -8.65 -16.11
N ASN A 237 -22.13 -7.97 -16.37
CA ASN A 237 -20.96 -8.60 -17.00
C ASN A 237 -20.23 -9.46 -15.95
N GLN A 238 -19.83 -10.67 -16.33
CA GLN A 238 -19.18 -11.64 -15.45
C GLN A 238 -17.71 -11.87 -15.83
N GLN A 239 -16.81 -11.62 -14.88
CA GLN A 239 -15.43 -12.08 -14.92
C GLN A 239 -15.34 -13.50 -14.29
N SER A 240 -14.51 -14.38 -14.83
CA SER A 240 -14.34 -15.77 -14.36
C SER A 240 -12.86 -16.17 -14.33
N TRP A 241 -12.36 -16.62 -13.18
CA TRP A 241 -10.97 -17.08 -13.01
C TRP A 241 -10.92 -18.59 -12.77
N ARG A 242 -9.92 -19.26 -13.34
CA ARG A 242 -9.59 -20.66 -13.03
C ARG A 242 -8.15 -20.72 -12.53
N TYR A 243 -7.93 -21.51 -11.49
CA TYR A 243 -6.70 -21.54 -10.71
C TYR A 243 -5.98 -22.89 -10.88
N ASP A 244 -4.65 -22.86 -10.78
CA ASP A 244 -3.84 -24.09 -10.73
C ASP A 244 -3.86 -24.73 -9.33
N VAL A 245 -3.20 -25.88 -9.18
CA VAL A 245 -3.06 -26.58 -7.89
C VAL A 245 -2.25 -25.77 -6.85
N SER A 246 -1.48 -24.76 -7.30
CA SER A 246 -0.74 -23.82 -6.46
C SER A 246 -1.57 -22.59 -6.06
N SER A 247 -2.81 -22.49 -6.54
CA SER A 247 -3.72 -21.34 -6.39
C SER A 247 -3.31 -20.05 -7.09
N HIS A 248 -2.42 -20.12 -8.08
CA HIS A 248 -2.20 -19.02 -9.01
C HIS A 248 -3.29 -19.01 -10.09
N VAL A 249 -3.58 -17.84 -10.67
CA VAL A 249 -4.46 -17.76 -11.85
C VAL A 249 -3.81 -18.54 -13.00
N LYS A 250 -4.62 -19.36 -13.67
CA LYS A 250 -4.21 -20.21 -14.79
C LYS A 250 -4.93 -19.82 -16.08
N SER A 251 -6.22 -19.50 -16.02
CA SER A 251 -6.95 -18.90 -17.15
C SER A 251 -8.06 -17.95 -16.67
N GLN A 252 -8.49 -17.05 -17.55
CA GLN A 252 -9.51 -16.04 -17.24
C GLN A 252 -10.41 -15.75 -18.44
N TYR A 253 -11.68 -15.49 -18.17
CA TYR A 253 -12.71 -15.17 -19.16
C TYR A 253 -13.54 -13.97 -18.71
N ALA A 254 -14.10 -13.24 -19.67
CA ALA A 254 -15.23 -12.35 -19.48
C ALA A 254 -16.46 -12.92 -20.20
N THR A 255 -17.65 -12.65 -19.69
CA THR A 255 -18.92 -12.88 -20.36
C THR A 255 -19.76 -11.63 -20.16
N LEU A 256 -20.12 -10.95 -21.25
CA LEU A 256 -20.92 -9.72 -21.17
C LEU A 256 -22.38 -10.00 -20.82
N SER A 257 -23.12 -8.93 -20.49
CA SER A 257 -24.54 -8.99 -20.11
C SER A 257 -25.47 -9.58 -21.20
N ASP A 258 -25.05 -9.58 -22.46
CA ASP A 258 -25.72 -10.23 -23.61
C ASP A 258 -25.40 -11.73 -23.76
N GLY A 259 -24.43 -12.25 -22.99
CA GLY A 259 -23.91 -13.61 -23.07
C GLY A 259 -22.65 -13.78 -23.94
N LYS A 260 -22.11 -12.72 -24.55
CA LYS A 260 -20.89 -12.77 -25.38
C LYS A 260 -19.68 -13.10 -24.51
N LYS A 261 -19.18 -14.33 -24.62
CA LYS A 261 -18.00 -14.82 -23.88
C LYS A 261 -16.70 -14.51 -24.65
N GLN A 262 -15.72 -13.98 -23.94
CA GLN A 262 -14.35 -13.75 -24.40
C GLN A 262 -13.35 -14.47 -23.49
N THR A 263 -12.27 -14.98 -24.08
CA THR A 263 -11.08 -15.40 -23.31
C THR A 263 -10.20 -14.19 -23.10
N LEU A 264 -9.76 -13.97 -21.86
CA LEU A 264 -8.84 -12.89 -21.50
C LEU A 264 -7.42 -13.42 -21.34
N LEU A 265 -7.30 -14.63 -20.78
CA LEU A 265 -6.07 -15.34 -20.49
C LEU A 265 -6.30 -16.82 -20.77
N GLU A 266 -5.52 -17.39 -21.70
CA GLU A 266 -5.58 -18.81 -22.03
C GLU A 266 -4.80 -19.64 -21.01
N ASP A 267 -3.56 -19.23 -20.70
CA ASP A 267 -2.65 -19.97 -19.83
C ASP A 267 -1.67 -19.04 -19.07
N THR A 268 -1.07 -19.54 -17.99
CA THR A 268 0.02 -18.89 -17.26
C THR A 268 0.95 -19.90 -16.60
N MET A 269 2.26 -19.66 -16.67
CA MET A 269 3.32 -20.42 -16.01
C MET A 269 4.03 -19.57 -14.96
N TRP A 270 4.43 -20.20 -13.85
CA TRP A 270 4.91 -19.52 -12.66
C TRP A 270 6.27 -20.09 -12.20
N SER A 271 7.14 -19.22 -11.69
CA SER A 271 8.45 -19.58 -11.13
C SER A 271 8.31 -20.23 -9.76
N ALA A 272 9.38 -20.88 -9.28
CA ALA A 272 9.43 -21.41 -7.91
C ALA A 272 9.31 -20.32 -6.82
N ALA A 273 9.51 -19.05 -7.17
CA ALA A 273 9.30 -17.88 -6.30
C ALA A 273 7.90 -17.26 -6.41
N GLY A 274 7.00 -17.80 -7.25
CA GLY A 274 5.65 -17.28 -7.46
C GLY A 274 5.57 -16.07 -8.39
N GLN A 275 6.52 -15.92 -9.31
CA GLN A 275 6.52 -14.87 -10.35
C GLN A 275 6.03 -15.45 -11.68
N VAL A 276 5.31 -14.69 -12.51
CA VAL A 276 4.92 -15.16 -13.85
C VAL A 276 6.17 -15.35 -14.71
N LEU A 277 6.36 -16.54 -15.28
CA LEU A 277 7.42 -16.84 -16.26
C LEU A 277 6.92 -16.70 -17.69
N GLU A 278 5.67 -17.06 -17.93
CA GLU A 278 5.02 -16.95 -19.24
C GLU A 278 3.51 -16.76 -19.02
N GLU A 279 2.89 -15.88 -19.80
CA GLU A 279 1.44 -15.74 -19.89
C GLU A 279 1.00 -15.72 -21.34
N LYS A 280 -0.12 -16.41 -21.63
CA LYS A 280 -0.73 -16.41 -22.96
C LYS A 280 -2.10 -15.76 -22.89
N THR A 281 -2.21 -14.60 -23.53
CA THR A 281 -3.42 -13.76 -23.52
C THR A 281 -4.40 -14.15 -24.62
N GLY A 282 -5.68 -13.85 -24.42
CA GLY A 282 -6.78 -14.30 -25.30
C GLY A 282 -6.80 -13.70 -26.71
N ASN A 283 -5.95 -12.71 -26.99
CA ASN A 283 -5.69 -12.18 -28.33
C ASN A 283 -4.54 -12.90 -29.06
N GLY A 284 -4.04 -14.01 -28.50
CA GLY A 284 -2.99 -14.83 -29.13
C GLY A 284 -1.57 -14.28 -28.97
N VAL A 285 -1.32 -13.43 -27.97
CA VAL A 285 0.02 -12.97 -27.60
C VAL A 285 0.55 -13.79 -26.42
N THR A 286 1.80 -14.24 -26.53
CA THR A 286 2.56 -14.88 -25.44
C THR A 286 3.63 -13.92 -24.94
N THR A 287 3.61 -13.62 -23.64
CA THR A 287 4.62 -12.79 -22.99
C THR A 287 5.46 -13.65 -22.04
N SER A 288 6.77 -13.69 -22.27
CA SER A 288 7.74 -14.41 -21.44
C SER A 288 8.55 -13.44 -20.57
N TYR A 289 8.88 -13.86 -19.35
CA TYR A 289 9.61 -13.08 -18.36
C TYR A 289 10.83 -13.85 -17.85
N ARG A 290 11.99 -13.21 -17.88
CA ARG A 290 13.28 -13.75 -17.40
C ARG A 290 13.65 -13.06 -16.09
N TYR A 291 14.07 -13.84 -15.10
CA TYR A 291 14.53 -13.33 -13.81
C TYR A 291 16.00 -13.72 -13.57
N GLU A 292 16.76 -12.83 -12.95
CA GLU A 292 18.13 -13.11 -12.46
C GLU A 292 18.05 -14.18 -11.35
N PRO A 293 18.64 -15.38 -11.49
CA PRO A 293 18.52 -16.46 -10.51
C PRO A 293 18.93 -16.05 -9.09
N GLU A 294 19.97 -15.23 -8.97
CA GLU A 294 20.61 -14.82 -7.72
C GLU A 294 19.78 -13.80 -6.91
N THR A 295 18.95 -12.99 -7.56
CA THR A 295 18.20 -11.89 -6.90
C THR A 295 16.69 -11.93 -7.13
N GLN A 296 16.22 -12.75 -8.07
CA GLN A 296 14.84 -12.80 -8.59
C GLN A 296 14.34 -11.46 -9.18
N ARG A 297 15.24 -10.53 -9.57
CA ARG A 297 14.90 -9.31 -10.32
C ARG A 297 14.54 -9.65 -11.77
N LEU A 298 13.61 -8.89 -12.36
CA LEU A 298 13.19 -9.06 -13.76
C LEU A 298 14.33 -8.60 -14.69
N SER A 299 15.03 -9.53 -15.34
CA SER A 299 16.14 -9.22 -16.23
C SER A 299 15.72 -8.99 -17.68
N ALA A 300 14.65 -9.64 -18.15
CA ALA A 300 14.09 -9.41 -19.49
C ALA A 300 12.58 -9.69 -19.55
N MET A 301 11.89 -9.08 -20.53
CA MET A 301 10.48 -9.30 -20.86
C MET A 301 10.28 -9.26 -22.38
N SER A 302 9.69 -10.30 -22.97
CA SER A 302 9.51 -10.43 -24.42
C SER A 302 8.08 -10.83 -24.75
N ALA A 303 7.42 -10.16 -25.70
CA ALA A 303 6.06 -10.48 -26.14
C ALA A 303 6.00 -10.75 -27.65
N LEU A 304 5.49 -11.94 -27.99
CA LEU A 304 5.33 -12.41 -29.36
C LEU A 304 3.86 -12.69 -29.65
N ARG A 305 3.40 -12.19 -30.80
CA ARG A 305 2.10 -12.56 -31.38
C ARG A 305 2.16 -13.97 -31.98
N ALA A 306 1.01 -14.61 -32.15
CA ALA A 306 0.87 -15.94 -32.77
C ALA A 306 1.53 -16.12 -34.16
N ASP A 307 1.76 -15.04 -34.92
CA ASP A 307 2.49 -15.05 -36.19
C ASP A 307 4.01 -14.84 -36.05
N SER A 308 4.53 -14.91 -34.82
CA SER A 308 5.91 -14.60 -34.43
C SER A 308 6.33 -13.12 -34.58
N THR A 309 5.38 -12.19 -34.76
CA THR A 309 5.68 -10.75 -34.66
C THR A 309 6.08 -10.41 -33.22
N LEU A 310 7.30 -9.89 -33.03
CA LEU A 310 7.79 -9.38 -31.76
C LEU A 310 7.19 -7.99 -31.50
N LEU A 311 6.40 -7.86 -30.43
CA LEU A 311 5.64 -6.63 -30.12
C LEU A 311 6.36 -5.74 -29.10
N GLN A 312 7.14 -6.34 -28.20
CA GLN A 312 7.98 -5.66 -27.21
C GLN A 312 9.08 -6.61 -26.73
N ASP A 313 10.29 -6.10 -26.49
CA ASP A 313 11.42 -6.91 -26.01
C ASP A 313 12.35 -6.06 -25.13
N LEU A 314 12.05 -6.01 -23.82
CA LEU A 314 12.75 -5.17 -22.84
C LEU A 314 13.83 -5.97 -22.09
N ASP A 315 15.09 -5.55 -22.20
CA ASP A 315 16.19 -5.97 -21.33
C ASP A 315 16.44 -4.92 -20.23
N TYR A 316 16.65 -5.36 -18.98
CA TYR A 316 16.79 -4.51 -17.80
C TYR A 316 18.18 -4.66 -17.16
N GLY A 317 18.93 -3.56 -17.05
CA GLY A 317 20.23 -3.50 -16.38
C GLY A 317 20.13 -2.90 -14.97
N TYR A 318 20.67 -3.58 -13.96
CA TYR A 318 20.68 -3.12 -12.57
C TYR A 318 22.09 -2.91 -12.02
N ASP A 319 22.22 -2.04 -11.02
CA ASP A 319 23.39 -2.04 -10.14
C ASP A 319 23.30 -3.11 -9.02
N ASN A 320 24.40 -3.28 -8.29
CA ASN A 320 24.50 -4.26 -7.20
C ASN A 320 23.43 -4.06 -6.11
N THR A 321 22.94 -2.84 -5.90
CA THR A 321 21.89 -2.52 -4.92
C THR A 321 20.47 -2.69 -5.46
N GLY A 322 20.29 -2.64 -6.78
CA GLY A 322 19.00 -2.85 -7.46
C GLY A 322 18.42 -1.61 -8.11
N ASN A 323 19.19 -0.52 -8.23
CA ASN A 323 18.77 0.62 -9.02
C ASN A 323 18.86 0.25 -10.50
N LEU A 324 17.89 0.68 -11.29
CA LEU A 324 17.77 0.34 -12.71
C LEU A 324 18.64 1.31 -13.51
N ILE A 325 19.82 0.88 -13.94
CA ILE A 325 20.80 1.72 -14.66
C ILE A 325 20.56 1.76 -16.17
N SER A 326 19.82 0.80 -16.73
CA SER A 326 19.39 0.85 -18.13
C SER A 326 18.12 0.03 -18.40
N ILE A 327 17.39 0.42 -19.45
CA ILE A 327 16.41 -0.44 -20.14
C ILE A 327 16.72 -0.35 -21.63
N THR A 328 16.59 -1.44 -22.39
CA THR A 328 16.62 -1.39 -23.85
C THR A 328 15.41 -2.12 -24.43
N ASP A 329 14.64 -1.46 -25.29
CA ASP A 329 13.62 -2.13 -26.11
C ASP A 329 14.21 -2.54 -27.48
N ASN A 330 14.53 -3.81 -27.62
CA ASN A 330 15.17 -4.36 -28.83
C ASN A 330 14.24 -4.32 -30.07
N THR A 331 12.93 -4.05 -29.90
CA THR A 331 12.02 -3.82 -31.05
C THR A 331 12.26 -2.48 -31.75
N ILE A 332 12.85 -1.50 -31.05
CA ILE A 332 13.14 -0.18 -31.61
C ILE A 332 14.51 -0.19 -32.27
N ALA A 333 14.51 -0.65 -33.53
CA ALA A 333 15.66 -0.55 -34.42
C ALA A 333 16.16 0.91 -34.53
N THR A 334 17.49 1.06 -34.62
CA THR A 334 18.16 2.36 -34.74
C THR A 334 17.63 3.15 -35.95
N ARG A 335 17.11 4.35 -35.69
CA ARG A 335 16.47 5.25 -36.65
C ARG A 335 17.13 6.63 -36.61
N TYR A 336 16.94 7.40 -37.68
CA TYR A 336 17.46 8.76 -37.79
C TYR A 336 16.33 9.74 -38.12
N PHE A 337 16.26 10.85 -37.38
CA PHE A 337 15.32 11.95 -37.63
C PHE A 337 16.00 13.29 -37.33
N GLN A 338 15.86 14.28 -38.22
CA GLN A 338 16.53 15.59 -38.11
C GLN A 338 18.05 15.49 -37.81
N ASN A 339 18.73 14.52 -38.42
CA ASN A 339 20.15 14.19 -38.21
C ASN A 339 20.52 13.70 -36.78
N GLN A 340 19.55 13.45 -35.91
CA GLN A 340 19.75 12.75 -34.64
C GLN A 340 19.49 11.25 -34.80
N GLN A 341 20.22 10.43 -34.06
CA GLN A 341 20.02 8.98 -33.95
C GLN A 341 19.15 8.67 -32.73
N THR A 342 18.19 7.75 -32.86
CA THR A 342 17.46 7.14 -31.73
C THR A 342 17.38 5.63 -31.87
N ASP A 343 17.30 4.94 -30.74
CA ASP A 343 17.01 3.51 -30.62
C ASP A 343 16.15 3.26 -29.36
N GLY A 344 15.99 2.01 -28.93
CA GLY A 344 15.20 1.65 -27.76
C GLY A 344 15.87 1.82 -26.39
N ARG A 345 17.11 2.31 -26.32
CA ARG A 345 17.89 2.38 -25.08
C ARG A 345 17.51 3.58 -24.22
N ARG A 346 17.54 3.35 -22.90
CA ARG A 346 17.48 4.37 -21.84
C ARG A 346 18.54 4.06 -20.81
N GLU A 347 19.16 5.09 -20.26
CA GLU A 347 20.18 4.99 -19.22
C GLU A 347 19.81 5.89 -18.05
N PHE A 348 20.22 5.48 -16.84
CA PHE A 348 19.91 6.19 -15.60
C PHE A 348 21.16 6.25 -14.71
N THR A 349 21.46 7.42 -14.14
CA THR A 349 22.55 7.60 -13.19
C THR A 349 22.04 8.09 -11.85
N TYR A 350 22.76 7.78 -10.77
CA TYR A 350 22.29 7.96 -9.40
C TYR A 350 23.37 8.52 -8.48
N ASP A 351 22.94 9.29 -7.47
CA ASP A 351 23.81 9.73 -6.37
C ASP A 351 24.04 8.61 -5.33
N ALA A 352 24.83 8.89 -4.28
CA ALA A 352 25.15 7.89 -3.27
C ALA A 352 24.00 7.54 -2.31
N LEU A 353 22.85 8.21 -2.43
CA LEU A 353 21.58 7.89 -1.76
C LEU A 353 20.59 7.19 -2.69
N TYR A 354 20.97 6.95 -3.96
CA TYR A 354 20.15 6.41 -5.03
C TYR A 354 19.04 7.36 -5.53
N GLN A 355 19.26 8.66 -5.44
CA GLN A 355 18.44 9.67 -6.12
C GLN A 355 18.87 9.77 -7.59
N LEU A 356 17.91 9.83 -8.51
CA LEU A 356 18.16 9.85 -9.96
C LEU A 356 18.78 11.18 -10.39
N LEU A 357 20.06 11.18 -10.80
CA LEU A 357 20.77 12.39 -11.25
C LEU A 357 20.54 12.68 -12.73
N GLU A 358 20.50 11.64 -13.57
CA GLU A 358 20.31 11.79 -15.00
C GLU A 358 19.53 10.61 -15.58
N ALA A 359 18.72 10.89 -16.60
CA ALA A 359 18.05 9.88 -17.41
C ALA A 359 18.07 10.25 -18.90
N THR A 360 18.32 9.26 -19.75
CA THR A 360 18.26 9.38 -21.21
C THR A 360 17.12 8.56 -21.81
N GLY A 361 16.74 8.88 -23.05
CA GLY A 361 15.77 8.11 -23.81
C GLY A 361 15.37 8.84 -25.10
N ARG A 362 14.17 8.53 -25.61
CA ARG A 362 13.59 9.16 -26.79
C ARG A 362 12.23 9.79 -26.52
N GLU A 363 11.86 10.81 -27.29
CA GLU A 363 10.56 11.47 -27.23
C GLU A 363 10.00 11.82 -28.63
N ASN A 364 8.71 12.15 -28.71
CA ASN A 364 8.09 12.66 -29.94
C ASN A 364 8.76 13.98 -30.36
N ALA A 365 9.24 14.06 -31.60
CA ALA A 365 9.94 15.25 -32.12
C ALA A 365 9.05 16.51 -32.22
N GLY A 366 7.74 16.36 -32.06
CA GLY A 366 6.77 17.46 -31.95
C GLY A 366 6.70 18.13 -30.57
N ASN A 367 7.41 17.63 -29.56
CA ASN A 367 7.39 18.14 -28.18
C ASN A 367 8.20 19.44 -28.00
N THR A 368 7.98 20.43 -28.87
CA THR A 368 8.79 21.67 -28.94
C THR A 368 8.36 22.75 -27.95
N THR A 369 7.31 22.51 -27.16
CA THR A 369 6.82 23.41 -26.10
C THR A 369 7.18 22.85 -24.72
N VAL A 370 7.27 23.72 -23.70
CA VAL A 370 7.47 23.27 -22.30
C VAL A 370 6.14 22.68 -21.79
N PRO A 371 6.04 21.37 -21.53
CA PRO A 371 4.75 20.73 -21.31
C PRO A 371 4.35 20.88 -19.83
N TYR A 372 3.74 22.01 -19.47
CA TYR A 372 3.26 22.26 -18.10
C TYR A 372 2.37 21.10 -17.63
N ALA A 373 1.37 20.74 -18.44
CA ALA A 373 0.46 19.64 -18.15
C ALA A 373 -0.05 18.85 -19.39
N VAL A 374 0.01 19.42 -20.60
CA VAL A 374 -0.57 18.82 -21.83
C VAL A 374 0.13 17.52 -22.24
N LEU A 375 -0.63 16.59 -22.85
CA LEU A 375 -0.08 15.42 -23.55
C LEU A 375 0.77 15.84 -24.77
N PRO A 376 1.78 15.05 -25.19
CA PRO A 376 2.35 15.20 -26.53
C PRO A 376 1.29 14.90 -27.60
N ALA A 377 1.45 15.39 -28.83
CA ALA A 377 0.59 14.95 -29.93
C ALA A 377 0.91 13.49 -30.32
N SER A 378 -0.11 12.68 -30.60
CA SER A 378 0.07 11.28 -31.01
C SER A 378 0.74 11.18 -32.40
N ILE A 379 1.69 10.26 -32.56
CA ILE A 379 2.29 9.91 -33.86
C ILE A 379 1.82 8.51 -34.31
N PRO A 380 1.90 8.16 -35.60
CA PRO A 380 1.65 6.79 -36.06
C PRO A 380 2.54 5.75 -35.36
N THR A 381 2.04 4.54 -35.13
CA THR A 381 2.76 3.47 -34.41
C THR A 381 4.04 2.98 -35.11
N ASP A 382 4.18 3.20 -36.41
CA ASP A 382 5.35 2.87 -37.22
C ASP A 382 6.34 4.04 -37.38
N SER A 383 6.00 5.23 -36.86
CA SER A 383 6.67 6.51 -37.12
C SER A 383 8.16 6.55 -36.73
N THR A 384 8.94 7.32 -37.50
CA THR A 384 10.36 7.63 -37.22
C THR A 384 10.54 8.97 -36.50
N GLN A 385 9.47 9.70 -36.18
CA GLN A 385 9.49 11.06 -35.66
C GLN A 385 9.82 11.13 -34.15
N THR A 386 10.87 10.42 -33.72
CA THR A 386 11.39 10.49 -32.34
C THR A 386 12.84 10.95 -32.32
N ILE A 387 13.19 11.83 -31.39
CA ILE A 387 14.56 12.29 -31.14
C ILE A 387 15.00 11.97 -29.72
N GLY A 388 16.31 12.06 -29.46
CA GLY A 388 16.88 11.74 -28.15
C GLY A 388 16.62 12.85 -27.13
N TYR A 389 16.51 12.47 -25.86
CA TYR A 389 16.53 13.41 -24.74
C TYR A 389 17.53 13.02 -23.65
N THR A 390 17.94 14.05 -22.90
CA THR A 390 18.58 13.92 -21.58
C THR A 390 17.79 14.76 -20.57
N ARG A 391 17.54 14.20 -19.38
CA ARG A 391 16.99 14.92 -18.23
C ARG A 391 17.94 14.80 -17.05
N SER A 392 18.40 15.93 -16.53
CA SER A 392 19.30 16.00 -15.38
C SER A 392 18.58 16.66 -14.20
N PHE A 393 18.70 16.08 -13.01
CA PHE A 393 17.96 16.43 -11.80
C PHE A 393 18.93 16.87 -10.69
N ARG A 394 18.49 17.77 -9.81
CA ARG A 394 19.28 18.22 -8.65
C ARG A 394 18.40 18.32 -7.42
N TYR A 395 18.91 17.88 -6.27
CA TYR A 395 18.17 17.79 -5.01
C TYR A 395 18.82 18.64 -3.90
N ASP A 396 18.05 19.00 -2.89
CA ASP A 396 18.59 19.50 -1.62
C ASP A 396 19.08 18.35 -0.72
N ASP A 397 19.70 18.70 0.41
CA ASP A 397 20.21 17.74 1.41
C ASP A 397 19.11 16.92 2.12
N SER A 398 17.82 17.19 1.84
CA SER A 398 16.66 16.47 2.37
C SER A 398 15.84 15.75 1.28
N GLY A 399 16.27 15.79 0.02
CA GLY A 399 15.66 15.08 -1.11
C GLY A 399 14.58 15.86 -1.88
N ASN A 400 14.42 17.16 -1.62
CA ASN A 400 13.52 18.01 -2.40
C ASN A 400 14.17 18.28 -3.78
N LEU A 401 13.43 18.01 -4.87
CA LEU A 401 13.88 18.33 -6.23
C LEU A 401 13.97 19.86 -6.39
N LEU A 402 15.18 20.39 -6.60
CA LEU A 402 15.48 21.81 -6.79
C LEU A 402 15.44 22.23 -8.26
N SER A 403 15.83 21.34 -9.17
CA SER A 403 15.74 21.61 -10.60
C SER A 403 15.67 20.35 -11.45
N LEU A 404 14.87 20.41 -12.52
CA LEU A 404 14.89 19.48 -13.66
C LEU A 404 15.34 20.28 -14.90
N SER A 405 16.50 19.95 -15.46
CA SER A 405 16.91 20.40 -16.79
C SER A 405 16.59 19.33 -17.83
N HIS A 406 16.08 19.73 -18.99
CA HIS A 406 15.71 18.84 -20.08
C HIS A 406 16.27 19.38 -21.39
N GLN A 407 16.97 18.51 -22.11
CA GLN A 407 17.51 18.74 -23.44
C GLN A 407 16.89 17.69 -24.35
N GLY A 408 16.18 18.11 -25.40
CA GLY A 408 15.37 17.26 -26.26
C GLY A 408 14.70 18.07 -27.37
N ALA A 409 13.44 17.76 -27.69
CA ALA A 409 12.63 18.49 -28.69
C ALA A 409 12.33 19.92 -28.23
N ALA A 410 12.20 20.12 -26.93
CA ALA A 410 12.37 21.41 -26.27
C ALA A 410 13.63 21.38 -25.40
N CYS A 411 14.27 22.54 -25.23
CA CYS A 411 15.31 22.73 -24.22
C CYS A 411 14.76 23.66 -23.12
N PHE A 412 14.63 23.17 -21.89
CA PHE A 412 14.12 23.96 -20.77
C PHE A 412 14.71 23.53 -19.43
N THR A 413 14.60 24.40 -18.43
CA THR A 413 14.88 24.04 -17.03
C THR A 413 13.71 24.49 -16.17
N ARG A 414 13.16 23.55 -15.39
CA ARG A 414 12.25 23.83 -14.28
C ARG A 414 13.09 24.01 -13.03
N THR A 415 12.93 25.14 -12.36
CA THR A 415 13.49 25.40 -11.03
C THR A 415 12.37 25.32 -10.02
N MET A 416 12.62 24.71 -8.87
CA MET A 416 11.65 24.62 -7.78
C MET A 416 12.09 25.54 -6.65
N VAL A 417 11.14 26.26 -6.08
CA VAL A 417 11.31 26.98 -4.82
C VAL A 417 10.84 26.05 -3.71
N VAL A 418 11.66 25.87 -2.69
CA VAL A 418 11.38 25.04 -1.50
C VAL A 418 11.23 25.97 -0.30
N SER A 419 10.29 25.65 0.60
CA SER A 419 10.13 26.40 1.85
C SER A 419 11.37 26.28 2.74
N ASP A 420 11.82 27.37 3.36
CA ASP A 420 12.81 27.34 4.44
C ASP A 420 12.28 26.62 5.70
N ALA A 421 10.95 26.62 5.89
CA ALA A 421 10.26 26.07 7.04
C ALA A 421 9.85 24.59 6.87
N SER A 422 9.58 24.13 5.65
CA SER A 422 8.96 22.83 5.34
C SER A 422 9.55 22.18 4.08
N ASN A 423 9.17 20.95 3.77
CA ASN A 423 9.46 20.28 2.49
C ASN A 423 8.39 20.57 1.41
N ARG A 424 7.56 21.60 1.61
CA ARG A 424 6.67 22.12 0.56
C ARG A 424 7.53 22.78 -0.52
N SER A 425 7.13 22.61 -1.77
CA SER A 425 7.82 23.20 -2.92
C SER A 425 6.84 23.55 -4.03
N ARG A 426 7.17 24.55 -4.86
CA ARG A 426 6.44 24.90 -6.08
C ARG A 426 7.40 25.15 -7.24
N LEU A 427 6.90 24.99 -8.46
CA LEU A 427 7.58 25.47 -9.65
C LEU A 427 7.78 26.99 -9.54
N GLN A 428 8.99 27.47 -9.86
CA GLN A 428 9.29 28.90 -9.96
C GLN A 428 8.45 29.51 -11.09
N ASN A 429 7.94 30.73 -10.89
CA ASN A 429 7.14 31.42 -11.89
C ASN A 429 8.02 32.00 -13.01
N ASP A 430 7.40 32.32 -14.15
CA ASP A 430 8.08 32.83 -15.34
C ASP A 430 8.80 34.17 -15.11
N THR A 431 8.43 34.92 -14.06
CA THR A 431 9.12 36.16 -13.62
C THR A 431 10.33 35.90 -12.72
N GLY A 432 10.52 34.68 -12.22
CA GLY A 432 11.62 34.32 -11.30
C GLY A 432 11.51 34.90 -9.89
N THR A 433 10.29 35.27 -9.46
CA THR A 433 10.04 36.06 -8.24
C THR A 433 9.44 35.30 -7.06
N LEU A 434 9.05 34.03 -7.24
CA LEU A 434 8.40 33.25 -6.18
C LEU A 434 9.40 32.94 -5.06
N THR A 435 9.03 33.26 -3.82
CA THR A 435 9.85 33.12 -2.61
C THR A 435 9.45 31.90 -1.76
N PRO A 436 10.27 31.47 -0.77
CA PRO A 436 9.89 30.43 0.19
C PRO A 436 8.57 30.71 0.95
N ASP A 437 8.27 31.98 1.24
CA ASP A 437 7.01 32.37 1.87
C ASP A 437 5.81 32.23 0.90
N ASP A 438 5.99 32.54 -0.40
CA ASP A 438 4.98 32.29 -1.45
C ASP A 438 4.76 30.79 -1.73
N VAL A 439 5.74 29.95 -1.40
CA VAL A 439 5.56 28.50 -1.36
C VAL A 439 4.61 28.14 -0.22
N ASP A 440 4.95 28.48 1.03
CA ASP A 440 4.14 28.08 2.19
C ASP A 440 2.72 28.66 2.17
N ALA A 441 2.54 29.90 1.67
CA ALA A 441 1.24 30.55 1.53
C ALA A 441 0.31 29.91 0.48
N ALA A 442 0.86 29.10 -0.43
CA ALA A 442 0.09 28.38 -1.45
C ALA A 442 -0.43 27.01 -0.98
N PHE A 443 -0.13 26.60 0.25
CA PHE A 443 -0.67 25.41 0.89
C PHE A 443 -1.50 25.79 2.11
N ASP A 444 -2.49 24.97 2.44
CA ASP A 444 -3.29 25.15 3.64
C ASP A 444 -2.53 24.73 4.93
N PRO A 445 -3.11 24.97 6.12
CA PRO A 445 -2.49 24.57 7.39
C PRO A 445 -2.28 23.07 7.60
N ASN A 446 -2.88 22.19 6.78
CA ASN A 446 -2.64 20.74 6.78
C ASN A 446 -1.62 20.30 5.70
N GLY A 447 -1.22 21.19 4.78
CA GLY A 447 -0.25 20.87 3.73
C GLY A 447 -0.87 20.48 2.39
N ASN A 448 -2.16 20.75 2.19
CA ASN A 448 -2.79 20.57 0.89
C ASN A 448 -2.49 21.77 -0.01
N LEU A 449 -2.11 21.52 -1.27
CA LEU A 449 -1.92 22.59 -2.27
C LEU A 449 -3.27 23.25 -2.57
N LEU A 450 -3.32 24.58 -2.60
CA LEU A 450 -4.56 25.34 -2.84
C LEU A 450 -4.79 25.68 -4.32
N ASN A 451 -3.73 25.77 -5.12
CA ASN A 451 -3.81 26.07 -6.55
C ASN A 451 -2.77 25.26 -7.34
N LEU A 452 -3.23 24.48 -8.32
CA LEU A 452 -2.35 23.79 -9.28
C LEU A 452 -1.92 24.79 -10.36
N GLN A 453 -0.62 24.90 -10.65
CA GLN A 453 -0.16 25.67 -11.82
C GLN A 453 -0.31 24.81 -13.07
N VAL A 454 -0.97 25.34 -14.10
CA VAL A 454 -1.33 24.58 -15.31
C VAL A 454 -0.77 25.18 -16.60
N SER A 455 -0.36 26.45 -16.55
CA SER A 455 0.47 27.10 -17.59
C SER A 455 1.38 28.17 -16.98
N ALA A 456 2.07 28.93 -17.83
CA ALA A 456 2.76 30.17 -17.46
C ALA A 456 1.85 31.20 -16.75
N THR A 457 0.55 31.24 -17.10
CA THR A 457 -0.37 32.33 -16.73
C THR A 457 -1.67 31.87 -16.06
N ALA A 458 -1.90 30.57 -15.93
CA ALA A 458 -3.13 30.00 -15.40
C ALA A 458 -2.88 28.98 -14.27
N SER A 459 -3.83 28.92 -13.34
CA SER A 459 -3.88 27.97 -12.25
C SER A 459 -5.31 27.55 -11.93
N GLU A 460 -5.50 26.26 -11.63
CA GLU A 460 -6.78 25.71 -11.16
C GLU A 460 -6.88 25.76 -9.63
N GLN A 461 -8.03 26.17 -9.09
CA GLN A 461 -8.27 26.19 -7.64
C GLN A 461 -8.61 24.78 -7.12
N LEU A 462 -7.86 24.30 -6.14
CA LEU A 462 -8.06 22.99 -5.50
C LEU A 462 -8.89 23.16 -4.20
N ILE A 463 -10.01 22.46 -4.10
CA ILE A 463 -10.93 22.52 -2.94
C ILE A 463 -10.95 21.15 -2.25
N LEU A 464 -10.49 21.13 -1.00
CA LEU A 464 -10.30 19.90 -0.20
C LEU A 464 -11.47 19.67 0.76
N ASP A 465 -11.97 18.44 0.85
CA ASP A 465 -13.02 18.04 1.79
C ASP A 465 -12.55 18.14 3.26
N ALA A 466 -13.46 17.90 4.19
CA ALA A 466 -13.19 17.86 5.63
C ALA A 466 -12.40 16.60 6.08
N SER A 467 -11.57 16.01 5.20
CA SER A 467 -10.68 14.86 5.44
C SER A 467 -9.44 14.87 4.52
N ASP A 468 -9.11 16.04 3.96
CA ASP A 468 -7.97 16.29 3.07
C ASP A 468 -8.00 15.51 1.72
N HIS A 469 -9.18 15.00 1.30
CA HIS A 469 -9.38 14.54 -0.08
C HIS A 469 -9.68 15.73 -1.00
N LEU A 470 -9.28 15.66 -2.27
CA LEU A 470 -9.65 16.66 -3.27
C LEU A 470 -11.14 16.53 -3.62
N GLN A 471 -12.00 17.44 -3.14
CA GLN A 471 -13.45 17.38 -3.39
C GLN A 471 -13.82 17.95 -4.75
N THR A 472 -13.28 19.12 -5.09
CA THR A 472 -13.60 19.84 -6.32
C THR A 472 -12.35 20.53 -6.86
N VAL A 473 -12.28 20.72 -8.17
CA VAL A 473 -11.39 21.69 -8.79
C VAL A 473 -12.17 22.60 -9.73
N ILE A 474 -11.83 23.89 -9.70
CA ILE A 474 -12.35 24.89 -10.63
C ILE A 474 -11.43 24.94 -11.85
N LEU A 475 -11.98 24.53 -13.00
CA LEU A 475 -11.31 24.46 -14.30
C LEU A 475 -11.35 25.83 -15.01
N LEU A 476 -12.48 26.54 -14.88
CA LEU A 476 -12.66 27.91 -15.34
C LEU A 476 -13.58 28.67 -14.37
N ASP A 477 -12.98 29.57 -13.58
CA ASP A 477 -13.71 30.47 -12.68
C ASP A 477 -14.52 31.51 -13.47
N ARG A 478 -15.78 31.69 -13.09
CA ARG A 478 -16.69 32.72 -13.61
C ARG A 478 -17.08 33.69 -12.50
N ASN A 479 -16.13 34.57 -12.14
CA ASN A 479 -16.27 35.67 -11.16
C ASN A 479 -16.48 35.21 -9.70
N GLY A 480 -15.93 34.07 -9.30
CA GLY A 480 -16.10 33.48 -7.97
C GLY A 480 -17.44 32.77 -7.76
N ASP A 481 -18.33 32.74 -8.76
CA ASP A 481 -19.55 31.92 -8.70
C ASP A 481 -19.19 30.47 -9.03
N PHE A 482 -18.97 29.70 -7.96
CA PHE A 482 -18.72 28.26 -8.00
C PHE A 482 -19.76 27.51 -8.86
N GLN A 483 -21.04 27.90 -8.83
CA GLN A 483 -22.10 27.17 -9.52
C GLN A 483 -22.11 27.44 -11.03
N GLN A 484 -21.66 28.63 -11.44
CA GLN A 484 -21.46 29.03 -12.84
C GLN A 484 -20.07 28.68 -13.39
N SER A 485 -19.13 28.25 -12.55
CA SER A 485 -17.76 27.90 -12.95
C SER A 485 -17.64 26.47 -13.47
N ASP A 486 -16.78 26.23 -14.46
CA ASP A 486 -16.50 24.87 -14.94
C ASP A 486 -15.70 24.10 -13.89
N ARG A 487 -16.09 22.85 -13.61
CA ARG A 487 -15.60 22.14 -12.43
C ARG A 487 -15.58 20.63 -12.58
N GLU A 488 -14.57 19.98 -11.99
CA GLU A 488 -14.54 18.53 -11.75
C GLU A 488 -14.71 18.24 -10.26
N ILE A 489 -15.61 17.31 -9.94
CA ILE A 489 -16.10 16.99 -8.59
C ILE A 489 -15.84 15.50 -8.30
N TYR A 490 -15.49 15.18 -7.06
CA TYR A 490 -15.15 13.84 -6.62
C TYR A 490 -15.89 13.42 -5.35
N GLN A 491 -16.21 12.12 -5.23
CA GLN A 491 -16.75 11.50 -4.01
C GLN A 491 -15.91 10.28 -3.61
N TYR A 492 -15.71 10.06 -2.31
CA TYR A 492 -14.78 9.06 -1.78
C TYR A 492 -15.40 8.16 -0.71
N ARG A 493 -14.90 6.92 -0.65
CA ARG A 493 -15.09 5.98 0.47
C ARG A 493 -13.73 5.53 0.96
N ALA A 494 -13.41 5.82 2.22
CA ALA A 494 -12.17 5.40 2.88
C ALA A 494 -10.88 5.68 2.06
N GLY A 495 -10.83 6.83 1.37
CA GLY A 495 -9.72 7.24 0.50
C GLY A 495 -9.79 6.73 -0.94
N MET A 496 -10.63 5.74 -1.26
CA MET A 496 -10.89 5.31 -2.63
C MET A 496 -11.91 6.24 -3.30
N ARG A 497 -11.66 6.63 -4.55
CA ARG A 497 -12.60 7.43 -5.36
C ARG A 497 -13.76 6.53 -5.79
N MET A 498 -14.99 7.02 -5.62
CA MET A 498 -16.23 6.30 -5.94
C MET A 498 -17.00 6.95 -7.09
N ARG A 499 -16.89 8.29 -7.22
CA ARG A 499 -17.48 9.08 -8.30
C ARG A 499 -16.50 10.16 -8.75
N LYS A 500 -16.50 10.45 -10.05
CA LYS A 500 -15.87 11.61 -10.69
C LYS A 500 -16.94 12.24 -11.60
N GLN A 501 -17.11 13.56 -11.56
CA GLN A 501 -18.04 14.27 -12.42
C GLN A 501 -17.46 15.62 -12.87
N THR A 502 -17.26 15.78 -14.17
CA THR A 502 -16.89 17.06 -14.80
C THR A 502 -18.14 17.73 -15.34
N ARG A 503 -18.29 19.04 -15.13
CA ARG A 503 -19.42 19.86 -15.58
C ARG A 503 -18.88 21.11 -16.29
N ILE A 504 -19.22 21.26 -17.56
CA ILE A 504 -18.80 22.39 -18.43
C ILE A 504 -20.03 23.17 -18.90
N LEU A 505 -20.09 24.47 -18.63
CA LEU A 505 -21.14 25.37 -19.10
C LEU A 505 -21.01 25.58 -20.60
N THR A 506 -21.76 24.78 -21.36
CA THR A 506 -21.67 24.72 -22.82
C THR A 506 -22.41 25.88 -23.49
N LYS A 507 -23.50 26.36 -22.88
CA LYS A 507 -24.26 27.51 -23.38
C LYS A 507 -24.94 28.29 -22.25
N ALA A 508 -24.47 29.51 -22.01
CA ALA A 508 -24.83 30.32 -20.84
C ALA A 508 -26.25 30.91 -20.87
N ASP A 509 -26.75 31.38 -22.02
CA ASP A 509 -28.09 31.99 -22.13
C ASP A 509 -29.24 31.00 -21.87
N SER A 510 -28.99 29.71 -22.08
CA SER A 510 -29.91 28.62 -21.73
C SER A 510 -29.48 27.83 -20.49
N ASN A 511 -28.43 28.26 -19.78
CA ASN A 511 -27.80 27.55 -18.65
C ASN A 511 -27.65 26.04 -18.87
N LEU A 512 -27.13 25.67 -20.05
CA LEU A 512 -26.97 24.31 -20.54
C LEU A 512 -25.54 23.83 -20.27
N TRP A 513 -25.44 22.71 -19.56
CA TRP A 513 -24.20 22.08 -19.15
C TRP A 513 -24.01 20.77 -19.91
N THR A 514 -22.75 20.47 -20.25
CA THR A 514 -22.30 19.12 -20.60
C THR A 514 -21.69 18.48 -19.37
N VAL A 515 -21.98 17.19 -19.16
CA VAL A 515 -21.56 16.45 -17.97
C VAL A 515 -20.95 15.11 -18.35
N ASP A 516 -19.73 14.89 -17.88
CA ASP A 516 -19.01 13.62 -17.96
C ASP A 516 -18.93 13.02 -16.56
N GLU A 517 -19.37 11.77 -16.39
CA GLU A 517 -19.34 11.08 -15.10
C GLU A 517 -18.66 9.72 -15.22
N VAL A 518 -17.84 9.38 -14.22
CA VAL A 518 -17.34 8.02 -13.99
C VAL A 518 -17.75 7.56 -12.60
N ARG A 519 -18.33 6.36 -12.51
CA ARG A 519 -18.63 5.67 -11.24
C ARG A 519 -17.75 4.43 -11.13
N TYR A 520 -16.99 4.36 -10.04
CA TYR A 520 -16.06 3.27 -9.77
C TYR A 520 -16.78 2.19 -8.96
N LEU A 521 -16.91 1.00 -9.56
CA LEU A 521 -17.68 -0.13 -9.04
C LEU A 521 -16.82 -1.43 -9.11
N PRO A 522 -17.20 -2.50 -8.39
CA PRO A 522 -16.39 -3.73 -8.33
C PRO A 522 -16.17 -4.39 -9.70
N GLY A 523 -15.00 -4.15 -10.31
CA GLY A 523 -14.61 -4.66 -11.63
C GLY A 523 -15.21 -3.91 -12.83
N LEU A 524 -15.74 -2.70 -12.60
CA LEU A 524 -16.43 -1.89 -13.60
C LEU A 524 -16.24 -0.39 -13.33
N GLU A 525 -15.87 0.36 -14.36
CA GLU A 525 -16.17 1.79 -14.43
C GLU A 525 -17.42 1.97 -15.29
N LEU A 526 -18.44 2.64 -14.75
CA LEU A 526 -19.57 3.11 -15.54
C LEU A 526 -19.30 4.56 -15.95
N ARG A 527 -19.11 4.79 -17.26
CA ARG A 527 -18.89 6.09 -17.88
C ARG A 527 -20.17 6.58 -18.53
N ARG A 528 -20.52 7.85 -18.35
CA ARG A 528 -21.69 8.48 -18.98
C ARG A 528 -21.39 9.91 -19.41
N HIS A 529 -21.88 10.28 -20.59
CA HIS A 529 -21.89 11.64 -21.12
C HIS A 529 -23.35 12.06 -21.34
N TRP A 530 -23.74 13.24 -20.82
CA TRP A 530 -25.08 13.81 -21.05
C TRP A 530 -25.05 15.34 -21.05
N GLN A 531 -26.17 15.95 -21.40
CA GLN A 531 -26.41 17.38 -21.21
C GLN A 531 -27.54 17.64 -20.22
N GLU A 532 -27.45 18.72 -19.47
CA GLU A 532 -28.47 19.10 -18.48
C GLU A 532 -28.69 20.62 -18.45
N THR A 533 -29.93 21.02 -18.22
CA THR A 533 -30.31 22.44 -18.09
C THR A 533 -30.60 22.74 -16.62
N ILE A 534 -30.07 23.86 -16.11
CA ILE A 534 -30.27 24.28 -14.72
C ILE A 534 -31.16 25.53 -14.66
N THR A 535 -32.33 25.41 -14.02
CA THR A 535 -33.31 26.50 -13.88
C THR A 535 -33.61 26.75 -12.40
N GLY A 536 -32.99 27.77 -11.82
CA GLY A 536 -32.92 27.91 -10.37
C GLY A 536 -32.14 26.75 -9.77
N ASP A 537 -32.65 26.15 -8.69
CA ASP A 537 -32.05 24.96 -8.07
C ASP A 537 -32.41 23.64 -8.79
N THR A 538 -33.29 23.68 -9.80
CA THR A 538 -33.73 22.49 -10.54
C THR A 538 -32.75 22.12 -11.65
N VAL A 539 -32.15 20.93 -11.56
CA VAL A 539 -31.38 20.32 -12.65
C VAL A 539 -32.27 19.39 -13.46
N THR A 540 -32.37 19.61 -14.76
CA THR A 540 -33.10 18.77 -15.72
C THR A 540 -32.10 18.07 -16.63
N PRO A 541 -31.69 16.82 -16.33
CA PRO A 541 -30.84 16.03 -17.21
C PRO A 541 -31.61 15.52 -18.44
N GLN A 542 -30.92 15.46 -19.58
CA GLN A 542 -31.35 14.72 -20.77
C GLN A 542 -30.88 13.26 -20.67
N ASP A 543 -31.39 12.40 -21.55
CA ASP A 543 -30.88 11.02 -21.66
C ASP A 543 -29.37 11.02 -22.04
N PRO A 544 -28.57 10.07 -21.51
CA PRO A 544 -27.15 9.96 -21.87
C PRO A 544 -26.94 9.75 -23.36
N THR A 545 -26.15 10.63 -23.97
CA THR A 545 -25.69 10.51 -25.35
C THR A 545 -24.59 9.46 -25.50
N GLU A 546 -23.85 9.17 -24.42
CA GLU A 546 -22.96 8.00 -24.29
C GLU A 546 -23.16 7.28 -22.95
N GLU A 547 -23.18 5.95 -22.98
CA GLU A 547 -23.02 5.10 -21.79
C GLU A 547 -22.06 3.94 -22.15
N LEU A 548 -20.86 4.00 -21.58
CA LEU A 548 -19.76 3.07 -21.78
C LEU A 548 -19.47 2.34 -20.47
N HIS A 549 -19.54 1.01 -20.52
CA HIS A 549 -19.14 0.12 -19.43
C HIS A 549 -17.71 -0.32 -19.70
N VAL A 550 -16.78 0.04 -18.82
CA VAL A 550 -15.39 -0.43 -18.91
C VAL A 550 -15.16 -1.49 -17.84
N ILE A 551 -15.21 -2.75 -18.25
CA ILE A 551 -14.98 -3.88 -17.35
C ILE A 551 -13.46 -3.95 -17.09
N THR A 552 -13.06 -3.80 -15.83
CA THR A 552 -11.64 -3.69 -15.42
C THR A 552 -11.15 -4.96 -14.75
N THR A 553 -10.00 -5.47 -15.19
CA THR A 553 -9.38 -6.65 -14.60
C THR A 553 -7.87 -6.75 -14.87
N GLN A 554 -7.22 -7.76 -14.32
CA GLN A 554 -5.82 -8.11 -14.57
C GLN A 554 -5.70 -9.61 -14.82
N ALA A 555 -4.94 -9.97 -15.85
CA ALA A 555 -4.70 -11.33 -16.31
C ALA A 555 -3.20 -11.59 -16.37
N GLY A 556 -2.67 -12.40 -15.45
CA GLY A 556 -1.22 -12.48 -15.27
C GLY A 556 -0.65 -11.13 -14.84
N ARG A 557 0.21 -10.53 -15.66
CA ARG A 557 0.75 -9.18 -15.51
C ARG A 557 0.09 -8.15 -16.45
N ALA A 558 -0.59 -8.58 -17.50
CA ALA A 558 -1.36 -7.68 -18.36
C ALA A 558 -2.59 -7.08 -17.62
N GLY A 559 -2.72 -5.77 -17.64
CA GLY A 559 -3.98 -5.09 -17.35
C GLY A 559 -4.96 -5.31 -18.50
N ILE A 560 -6.24 -5.50 -18.21
CA ILE A 560 -7.26 -5.71 -19.24
C ILE A 560 -8.45 -4.78 -19.00
N ARG A 561 -8.90 -4.16 -20.08
CA ARG A 561 -10.10 -3.33 -20.13
C ARG A 561 -10.97 -3.79 -21.28
N LEU A 562 -12.23 -4.10 -21.02
CA LEU A 562 -13.21 -4.43 -22.05
C LEU A 562 -14.19 -3.26 -22.18
N LEU A 563 -14.20 -2.62 -23.35
CA LEU A 563 -15.06 -1.49 -23.66
C LEU A 563 -16.40 -1.98 -24.25
N HIS A 564 -17.49 -1.82 -23.49
CA HIS A 564 -18.85 -2.17 -23.93
C HIS A 564 -19.73 -0.90 -23.93
N TRP A 565 -20.04 -0.38 -25.11
CA TRP A 565 -21.00 0.70 -25.29
C TRP A 565 -22.42 0.16 -25.32
N LYS A 566 -23.27 0.77 -24.49
CA LYS A 566 -24.72 0.57 -24.48
C LYS A 566 -25.45 1.67 -25.27
N THR A 567 -24.90 2.87 -25.32
CA THR A 567 -25.28 3.96 -26.24
C THR A 567 -24.07 4.84 -26.55
N GLY A 568 -24.11 5.59 -27.66
CA GLY A 568 -23.06 6.54 -28.06
C GLY A 568 -21.80 5.95 -28.67
N LYS A 569 -21.78 4.64 -29.02
CA LYS A 569 -20.60 3.97 -29.60
C LYS A 569 -20.04 4.74 -30.82
N PRO A 570 -18.78 5.20 -30.82
CA PRO A 570 -18.15 5.79 -32.00
C PRO A 570 -18.11 4.79 -33.16
N ASP A 571 -18.43 5.23 -34.39
CA ASP A 571 -18.60 4.31 -35.54
C ASP A 571 -17.35 3.44 -35.81
N SER A 572 -16.16 4.02 -35.70
CA SER A 572 -14.86 3.41 -36.04
C SER A 572 -14.20 2.59 -34.92
N ILE A 573 -14.88 2.35 -33.80
CA ILE A 573 -14.46 1.38 -32.76
C ILE A 573 -15.50 0.26 -32.67
N ASP A 574 -15.05 -1.00 -32.77
CA ASP A 574 -15.93 -2.16 -32.58
C ASP A 574 -16.45 -2.25 -31.14
N ASN A 575 -17.70 -2.69 -30.96
CA ASN A 575 -18.23 -2.89 -29.62
C ASN A 575 -17.62 -4.13 -28.94
N ASP A 576 -17.62 -4.13 -27.62
CA ASP A 576 -17.11 -5.22 -26.79
C ASP A 576 -15.59 -5.43 -26.94
N GLN A 577 -14.86 -4.38 -27.28
CA GLN A 577 -13.42 -4.43 -27.55
C GLN A 577 -12.64 -4.68 -26.25
N ALA A 578 -12.11 -5.89 -26.09
CA ALA A 578 -11.06 -6.14 -25.11
C ALA A 578 -9.74 -5.53 -25.57
N ARG A 579 -9.09 -4.82 -24.65
CA ARG A 579 -7.76 -4.24 -24.78
C ARG A 579 -6.83 -4.83 -23.72
N TRP A 580 -5.69 -5.33 -24.15
CA TRP A 580 -4.63 -5.86 -23.30
C TRP A 580 -3.54 -4.80 -23.16
N GLN A 581 -3.37 -4.27 -21.96
CA GLN A 581 -2.31 -3.32 -21.62
C GLN A 581 -1.15 -4.05 -20.95
N MET A 582 -0.03 -4.14 -21.65
CA MET A 582 1.26 -4.47 -21.06
C MET A 582 1.94 -3.18 -20.60
N SER A 583 2.30 -3.06 -19.33
CA SER A 583 2.96 -1.86 -18.81
C SER A 583 3.98 -2.15 -17.73
N ASP A 584 5.03 -1.33 -17.69
CA ASP A 584 5.95 -1.19 -16.58
C ASP A 584 6.02 0.28 -16.12
N ASN A 585 7.11 0.71 -15.48
CA ASN A 585 7.29 2.10 -15.03
C ASN A 585 7.67 3.08 -16.17
N PHE A 586 7.94 2.60 -17.39
CA PHE A 586 8.63 3.35 -18.44
C PHE A 586 7.99 3.19 -19.83
N TYR A 587 7.22 2.12 -20.04
CA TYR A 587 6.52 1.78 -21.26
C TYR A 587 5.08 1.34 -20.94
N ALA A 588 4.15 1.66 -21.84
CA ALA A 588 2.87 0.98 -21.95
C ALA A 588 2.59 0.61 -23.42
N LEU A 589 2.09 -0.60 -23.64
CA LEU A 589 1.70 -1.13 -24.95
C LEU A 589 0.27 -1.65 -24.84
N GLU A 590 -0.63 -1.16 -25.68
CA GLU A 590 -2.05 -1.49 -25.70
C GLU A 590 -2.37 -2.28 -26.97
N LEU A 591 -2.93 -3.47 -26.83
CA LEU A 591 -3.16 -4.43 -27.91
C LEU A 591 -4.65 -4.80 -28.03
N ASP A 592 -5.13 -4.96 -29.25
CA ASP A 592 -6.51 -5.41 -29.53
C ASP A 592 -6.69 -6.93 -29.46
N ALA A 593 -7.91 -7.40 -29.77
CA ALA A 593 -8.29 -8.81 -29.80
C ALA A 593 -7.59 -9.66 -30.89
N GLN A 594 -6.79 -9.04 -31.76
CA GLN A 594 -6.00 -9.68 -32.81
C GLN A 594 -4.48 -9.47 -32.59
N GLY A 595 -4.07 -8.96 -31.43
CA GLY A 595 -2.67 -8.68 -31.10
C GLY A 595 -2.06 -7.56 -31.96
N GLN A 596 -2.86 -6.66 -32.51
CA GLN A 596 -2.36 -5.46 -33.19
C GLN A 596 -2.21 -4.32 -32.18
N THR A 597 -1.17 -3.51 -32.35
CA THR A 597 -0.94 -2.33 -31.51
C THR A 597 -2.04 -1.28 -31.72
N ILE A 598 -2.78 -0.97 -30.64
CA ILE A 598 -3.67 0.18 -30.54
C ILE A 598 -2.85 1.43 -30.24
N SER A 599 -2.09 1.40 -29.14
CA SER A 599 -1.23 2.48 -28.68
C SER A 599 0.09 1.98 -28.07
N ARG A 600 1.10 2.85 -28.07
CA ARG A 600 2.39 2.68 -27.40
C ARG A 600 2.79 4.00 -26.75
N GLU A 601 3.12 3.93 -25.47
CA GLU A 601 3.57 5.07 -24.66
C GLU A 601 4.93 4.80 -24.02
N GLU A 602 5.69 5.89 -23.85
CA GLU A 602 6.99 5.88 -23.22
C GLU A 602 7.11 7.05 -22.24
N TYR A 603 7.28 6.75 -20.95
CA TYR A 603 7.25 7.75 -19.88
C TYR A 603 8.64 8.31 -19.55
N TYR A 604 8.69 9.59 -19.23
CA TYR A 604 9.79 10.21 -18.50
C TYR A 604 9.92 9.61 -17.09
N PRO A 605 11.08 9.69 -16.42
CA PRO A 605 11.30 9.06 -15.10
C PRO A 605 10.41 9.53 -13.95
N PHE A 606 9.59 10.56 -14.17
CA PHE A 606 8.61 11.10 -13.23
C PHE A 606 7.19 11.16 -13.83
N GLY A 607 6.85 10.25 -14.74
CA GLY A 607 5.47 9.89 -15.12
C GLY A 607 4.85 10.59 -16.34
N GLY A 608 5.29 11.80 -16.72
CA GLY A 608 4.79 12.43 -17.96
C GLY A 608 5.28 11.71 -19.22
N THR A 609 4.49 11.64 -20.29
CA THR A 609 4.89 10.92 -21.53
C THR A 609 5.91 11.68 -22.37
N ALA A 610 6.88 10.93 -22.91
CA ALA A 610 7.87 11.34 -23.89
C ALA A 610 7.45 10.93 -25.32
N VAL A 611 7.12 9.66 -25.56
CA VAL A 611 6.55 9.16 -26.84
C VAL A 611 5.10 8.77 -26.63
N TRP A 612 4.18 9.35 -27.40
CA TRP A 612 2.81 8.81 -27.55
C TRP A 612 2.61 8.44 -29.01
N ALA A 613 2.37 7.17 -29.28
CA ALA A 613 2.09 6.66 -30.61
C ALA A 613 0.80 5.83 -30.63
N ALA A 614 -0.04 6.00 -31.64
CA ALA A 614 -1.33 5.33 -31.74
C ALA A 614 -1.74 5.05 -33.19
N ARG A 615 -2.58 4.04 -33.41
CA ARG A 615 -3.08 3.68 -34.75
C ARG A 615 -4.12 4.67 -35.29
N SER A 616 -4.82 5.37 -34.41
CA SER A 616 -5.65 6.53 -34.71
C SER A 616 -5.82 7.40 -33.47
N GLU A 617 -6.12 8.68 -33.66
CA GLU A 617 -6.39 9.63 -32.58
C GLU A 617 -7.61 9.22 -31.72
N LEU A 618 -8.67 8.70 -32.35
CA LEU A 618 -9.86 8.24 -31.64
C LEU A 618 -9.56 7.01 -30.75
N GLU A 619 -8.76 6.06 -31.25
CA GLU A 619 -8.36 4.89 -30.47
C GLU A 619 -7.48 5.27 -29.26
N ALA A 620 -6.67 6.32 -29.43
CA ALA A 620 -5.83 6.90 -28.37
C ALA A 620 -6.66 7.66 -27.32
N ASN A 621 -7.69 8.41 -27.75
CA ASN A 621 -8.61 9.11 -26.85
C ASN A 621 -9.55 8.13 -26.13
N ALA A 622 -10.00 7.06 -26.79
CA ALA A 622 -10.81 5.98 -26.18
C ALA A 622 -10.02 5.09 -25.19
N ARG A 623 -8.74 5.37 -24.98
CA ARG A 623 -7.91 4.73 -23.96
C ARG A 623 -8.45 5.01 -22.57
N VAL A 624 -8.29 4.03 -21.69
CA VAL A 624 -8.43 4.23 -20.25
C VAL A 624 -7.24 3.56 -19.56
N VAL A 625 -6.60 4.26 -18.64
CA VAL A 625 -5.42 3.87 -17.88
C VAL A 625 -5.86 3.17 -16.59
N PRO A 626 -5.19 2.09 -16.12
CA PRO A 626 -5.72 1.21 -15.08
C PRO A 626 -5.86 1.94 -13.75
N GLU A 627 -6.95 1.76 -12.99
CA GLU A 627 -7.14 2.41 -11.67
C GLU A 627 -6.20 1.87 -10.56
N ASN A 628 -5.00 1.38 -10.92
CA ASN A 628 -4.26 0.34 -10.21
C ASN A 628 -2.73 0.57 -10.02
N SER A 629 -2.20 1.82 -10.02
CA SER A 629 -0.75 2.04 -9.77
C SER A 629 -0.41 3.26 -8.89
N TRP A 630 0.86 3.37 -8.45
CA TRP A 630 1.35 4.58 -7.76
C TRP A 630 1.64 5.74 -8.74
N TRP A 631 1.98 5.40 -9.99
CA TRP A 631 2.22 6.38 -11.06
C TRP A 631 0.95 7.13 -11.40
N THR A 632 -0.17 6.41 -11.47
CA THR A 632 -1.43 6.99 -11.92
C THR A 632 -1.98 8.07 -11.00
N TYR A 633 -1.56 8.19 -9.74
CA TYR A 633 -1.89 9.37 -8.92
C TYR A 633 -1.29 10.67 -9.49
N LEU A 634 -0.06 10.59 -10.03
CA LEU A 634 0.60 11.70 -10.74
C LEU A 634 0.13 11.80 -12.20
N GLN A 635 -0.05 10.65 -12.86
CA GLN A 635 -0.65 10.58 -14.20
C GLN A 635 -2.07 11.19 -14.18
N HIS A 636 -2.80 11.18 -13.05
CA HIS A 636 -4.10 11.84 -12.92
C HIS A 636 -4.12 13.35 -12.86
N LEU A 637 -3.00 13.95 -12.47
CA LEU A 637 -2.81 15.39 -12.56
C LEU A 637 -2.38 15.81 -13.97
N TRP A 638 -2.21 14.85 -14.90
CA TRP A 638 -1.60 15.01 -16.22
C TRP A 638 -2.55 14.53 -17.37
N GLU A 639 -3.17 13.36 -17.25
CA GLU A 639 -4.37 12.88 -17.99
C GLU A 639 -5.63 13.72 -17.72
N ARG A 640 -5.53 14.73 -16.87
CA ARG A 640 -6.53 15.78 -16.75
C ARG A 640 -6.53 16.76 -17.93
N TRP A 641 -5.42 16.79 -18.68
CA TRP A 641 -5.09 17.83 -19.66
C TRP A 641 -5.27 17.38 -21.11
N ASN A 642 -5.90 16.22 -21.28
CA ASN A 642 -6.69 15.82 -22.43
C ASN A 642 -7.82 14.94 -21.86
N PRO A 643 -9.09 15.04 -22.29
CA PRO A 643 -10.13 14.19 -21.72
C PRO A 643 -9.82 12.70 -21.97
N LEU A 644 -9.80 11.94 -20.87
CA LEU A 644 -9.66 10.47 -20.70
C LEU A 644 -8.22 9.94 -20.39
N ALA A 645 -7.96 9.05 -19.39
CA ALA A 645 -8.71 8.64 -18.17
C ALA A 645 -8.00 7.60 -17.24
N ASP A 646 -7.99 7.81 -15.91
CA ASP A 646 -8.17 6.90 -14.72
C ASP A 646 -6.98 6.19 -13.95
N ASN A 647 -7.16 5.91 -12.63
CA ASN A 647 -6.25 6.29 -11.49
C ASN A 647 -5.58 5.16 -10.56
N PRO A 648 -5.69 4.97 -9.19
CA PRO A 648 -4.59 4.34 -8.41
C PRO A 648 -4.90 3.16 -7.41
N SER A 649 -4.11 2.06 -7.40
CA SER A 649 -4.27 0.97 -6.39
C SER A 649 -3.02 0.15 -5.98
N ASN A 650 -2.68 0.24 -4.70
CA ASN A 650 -2.86 -0.83 -3.69
C ASN A 650 -2.85 -2.33 -4.09
N SER A 651 -2.18 -3.16 -3.27
CA SER A 651 -2.85 -4.27 -2.55
C SER A 651 -2.01 -4.83 -1.39
N THR A 652 -2.64 -5.52 -0.44
CA THR A 652 -2.02 -6.35 0.63
C THR A 652 -2.94 -7.54 0.97
N ASN A 653 -2.45 -8.60 1.62
CA ASN A 653 -3.10 -9.94 1.62
C ASN A 653 -3.25 -10.62 3.01
N LYS A 654 -3.97 -11.76 3.06
CA LYS A 654 -4.47 -12.45 4.30
C LYS A 654 -3.67 -13.70 4.76
N PRO A 655 -3.90 -14.21 6.00
CA PRO A 655 -3.07 -15.26 6.63
C PRO A 655 -3.71 -16.69 6.70
N ASN A 656 -2.97 -17.61 7.35
CA ASN A 656 -3.35 -18.96 7.84
C ASN A 656 -3.11 -20.16 6.90
N GLU A 657 -2.47 -19.96 5.75
CA GLU A 657 -1.59 -20.97 5.18
C GLU A 657 -0.14 -20.68 5.64
N ILE A 658 0.71 -21.72 5.78
CA ILE A 658 2.16 -21.52 5.57
C ILE A 658 2.31 -21.33 4.06
N ASN A 659 2.07 -20.09 3.64
CA ASN A 659 2.15 -19.64 2.25
C ASN A 659 3.60 -19.71 1.74
N ASN A 660 3.82 -19.47 0.44
CA ASN A 660 5.15 -19.60 -0.16
C ASN A 660 6.18 -18.62 0.45
N GLU A 661 5.77 -17.43 0.90
CA GLU A 661 6.63 -16.50 1.64
C GLU A 661 7.05 -17.07 3.02
N THR A 662 6.11 -17.67 3.75
CA THR A 662 6.38 -18.31 5.05
C THR A 662 7.25 -19.56 4.87
N ARG A 663 7.05 -20.32 3.79
CA ARG A 663 7.95 -21.43 3.40
C ARG A 663 9.35 -20.92 3.07
N ALA A 664 9.48 -19.80 2.36
CA ALA A 664 10.78 -19.18 2.08
C ALA A 664 11.47 -18.74 3.37
N ILE A 665 10.78 -18.07 4.30
CA ILE A 665 11.34 -17.71 5.62
C ILE A 665 11.84 -18.96 6.38
N ILE A 666 11.07 -20.06 6.37
CA ILE A 666 11.51 -21.34 6.95
C ILE A 666 12.77 -21.84 6.22
N LYS A 667 12.79 -21.81 4.89
CA LYS A 667 13.92 -22.26 4.07
C LYS A 667 15.19 -21.47 4.31
N ASP A 668 15.12 -20.15 4.34
CA ASP A 668 16.25 -19.24 4.50
C ASP A 668 16.81 -19.34 5.92
N TYR A 669 15.93 -19.43 6.92
CA TYR A 669 16.30 -19.43 8.34
C TYR A 669 16.75 -20.82 8.85
N MET A 670 16.22 -21.90 8.28
CA MET A 670 16.56 -23.29 8.65
C MET A 670 17.49 -24.00 7.66
N GLY A 671 17.69 -23.44 6.46
CA GLY A 671 18.37 -24.11 5.34
C GLY A 671 17.57 -25.28 4.72
N ASN A 672 16.29 -25.46 5.09
CA ASN A 672 15.51 -26.65 4.75
C ASN A 672 14.00 -26.39 4.79
N ASP A 673 13.28 -26.70 3.70
CA ASP A 673 11.83 -26.63 3.55
C ASP A 673 11.17 -28.01 3.31
N SER A 674 11.79 -29.10 3.78
CA SER A 674 11.27 -30.46 3.60
C SER A 674 9.85 -30.64 4.16
N LYS A 675 9.11 -31.63 3.64
CA LYS A 675 7.73 -31.91 4.08
C LYS A 675 7.68 -32.26 5.57
N GLU A 676 8.70 -32.96 6.06
CA GLU A 676 8.90 -33.33 7.46
C GLU A 676 9.25 -32.12 8.34
N THR A 677 10.10 -31.21 7.85
CA THR A 677 10.42 -29.93 8.51
C THR A 677 9.16 -29.07 8.66
N ILE A 678 8.44 -28.84 7.56
CA ILE A 678 7.21 -28.03 7.53
C ILE A 678 6.11 -28.68 8.37
N LYS A 679 5.96 -30.02 8.31
CA LYS A 679 5.01 -30.72 9.17
C LYS A 679 5.37 -30.52 10.64
N THR A 680 6.63 -30.69 11.03
CA THR A 680 7.06 -30.51 12.43
C THR A 680 6.79 -29.10 12.94
N LEU A 681 7.01 -28.08 12.10
CA LEU A 681 6.69 -26.68 12.43
C LEU A 681 5.17 -26.44 12.52
N LYS A 682 4.34 -27.03 11.63
CA LYS A 682 2.87 -26.98 11.73
C LYS A 682 2.35 -27.69 12.98
N ASP A 683 2.81 -28.92 13.24
CA ASP A 683 2.44 -29.73 14.41
C ASP A 683 2.85 -29.07 15.74
N ALA A 684 3.87 -28.20 15.74
CA ALA A 684 4.27 -27.40 16.90
C ALA A 684 3.47 -26.09 17.02
N LEU A 685 3.24 -25.40 15.91
CA LEU A 685 2.43 -24.19 15.81
C LEU A 685 0.97 -24.44 16.21
N GLU A 686 0.37 -25.54 15.75
CA GLU A 686 -1.00 -25.92 16.12
C GLU A 686 -1.12 -26.22 17.62
N LYS A 687 -0.12 -26.91 18.21
CA LYS A 687 -0.04 -27.13 19.66
C LYS A 687 0.16 -25.83 20.43
N MET A 688 0.88 -24.86 19.87
CA MET A 688 0.98 -23.51 20.43
C MET A 688 -0.37 -22.77 20.41
N HIS A 689 -1.15 -22.86 19.33
CA HIS A 689 -2.53 -22.33 19.31
C HIS A 689 -3.43 -23.04 20.33
N GLN A 690 -3.35 -24.36 20.47
CA GLN A 690 -4.12 -25.13 21.46
C GLN A 690 -3.73 -24.74 22.91
N ALA A 691 -2.44 -24.63 23.21
CA ALA A 691 -1.94 -24.25 24.53
C ALA A 691 -2.29 -22.78 24.87
N ALA A 692 -2.14 -21.85 23.93
CA ALA A 692 -2.49 -20.44 24.12
C ALA A 692 -4.00 -20.22 24.24
N ALA A 693 -4.83 -21.02 23.55
CA ALA A 693 -6.28 -20.99 23.70
C ALA A 693 -6.74 -21.45 25.10
N ALA A 694 -6.07 -22.47 25.66
CA ALA A 694 -6.37 -23.05 26.97
C ALA A 694 -6.03 -22.14 28.17
N LEU A 695 -5.11 -21.18 27.99
CA LEU A 695 -4.75 -20.23 29.04
C LEU A 695 -5.92 -19.33 29.42
N ASN A 696 -6.23 -19.25 30.72
CA ASN A 696 -7.24 -18.35 31.25
C ASN A 696 -6.66 -17.47 32.36
N GLU A 697 -7.45 -16.54 32.90
CA GLU A 697 -6.98 -15.62 33.95
C GLU A 697 -6.48 -16.32 35.23
N ASN A 698 -6.90 -17.56 35.51
CA ASN A 698 -6.41 -18.35 36.65
C ASN A 698 -5.15 -19.18 36.33
N SER A 699 -4.71 -19.21 35.07
CA SER A 699 -3.40 -19.75 34.67
C SER A 699 -2.25 -18.81 35.05
N PHE A 700 -2.54 -17.60 35.52
CA PHE A 700 -1.57 -16.65 36.04
C PHE A 700 -1.73 -16.56 37.55
N ARG A 701 -0.71 -16.98 38.30
CA ARG A 701 -0.67 -16.97 39.77
C ARG A 701 0.31 -15.93 40.29
N ASN A 702 0.07 -15.42 41.49
CA ASN A 702 0.98 -14.49 42.16
C ASN A 702 2.06 -15.26 42.93
N ILE A 703 3.30 -14.79 42.88
CA ILE A 703 4.37 -15.24 43.79
C ILE A 703 4.24 -14.43 45.10
N LYS A 704 4.68 -15.01 46.22
CA LYS A 704 4.57 -14.40 47.56
C LYS A 704 5.91 -14.17 48.28
N GLU A 705 7.02 -14.48 47.60
CA GLU A 705 8.39 -14.51 48.11
C GLU A 705 9.30 -13.89 47.03
N GLU A 706 10.30 -13.11 47.42
CA GLU A 706 11.14 -12.30 46.52
C GLU A 706 12.21 -13.15 45.78
N PRO A 707 12.22 -13.21 44.44
CA PRO A 707 13.22 -13.98 43.69
C PRO A 707 13.88 -13.13 42.59
N TYR A 708 14.85 -12.29 42.99
CA TYR A 708 15.83 -11.62 42.12
C TYR A 708 15.26 -10.65 41.06
N ALA A 709 15.42 -9.34 41.26
CA ALA A 709 14.96 -8.30 40.32
C ALA A 709 16.03 -7.92 39.26
N PRO A 710 15.94 -8.41 38.00
CA PRO A 710 16.73 -7.86 36.90
C PRO A 710 16.22 -6.45 36.52
N LYS A 711 17.14 -5.53 36.20
CA LYS A 711 16.83 -4.12 35.90
C LYS A 711 16.24 -3.88 34.49
N ASN A 712 15.52 -4.86 33.94
CA ASN A 712 14.89 -4.83 32.62
C ASN A 712 13.73 -5.83 32.60
N ALA A 713 12.75 -5.64 31.70
CA ALA A 713 11.71 -6.63 31.46
C ALA A 713 12.33 -7.95 30.96
N THR A 714 12.01 -9.05 31.64
CA THR A 714 12.53 -10.41 31.39
C THR A 714 11.47 -11.45 31.74
N ALA A 715 11.36 -12.50 30.93
CA ALA A 715 10.80 -13.76 31.40
C ALA A 715 11.87 -14.85 31.41
N CYS A 716 11.56 -15.94 32.11
CA CYS A 716 12.32 -17.19 32.06
C CYS A 716 11.43 -18.39 32.44
N VAL A 717 11.61 -19.51 31.73
CA VAL A 717 11.17 -20.84 32.20
C VAL A 717 11.97 -21.25 33.44
N GLY A 718 11.30 -21.72 34.49
CA GLY A 718 11.95 -22.21 35.70
C GLY A 718 11.06 -23.01 36.65
N THR A 719 11.63 -23.38 37.81
CA THR A 719 10.90 -23.94 38.96
C THR A 719 11.04 -22.99 40.15
N ASN A 720 10.11 -23.06 41.12
CA ASN A 720 10.08 -22.16 42.27
C ASN A 720 11.31 -22.27 43.22
N GLU A 721 12.20 -23.24 43.05
CA GLU A 721 13.30 -23.55 43.99
C GLU A 721 14.68 -23.11 43.49
N HIS A 722 14.75 -22.21 42.49
CA HIS A 722 15.97 -21.81 41.75
C HIS A 722 16.73 -22.95 41.02
N ASN A 723 16.41 -24.22 41.28
CA ASN A 723 16.87 -25.38 40.52
C ASN A 723 16.17 -25.46 39.15
N LEU A 724 16.78 -24.84 38.14
CA LEU A 724 16.28 -24.76 36.76
C LEU A 724 16.10 -26.11 36.02
N TYR A 725 16.45 -27.25 36.64
CA TYR A 725 16.67 -28.51 35.91
C TYR A 725 15.96 -29.77 36.44
N ASP A 726 15.19 -29.71 37.53
CA ASP A 726 14.42 -30.87 37.99
C ASP A 726 13.23 -31.15 37.04
N THR A 727 13.11 -32.40 36.58
CA THR A 727 12.01 -32.88 35.71
C THR A 727 10.79 -33.40 36.46
N SER A 728 10.85 -33.54 37.79
CA SER A 728 9.81 -34.16 38.62
C SER A 728 8.78 -33.17 39.20
N LYS A 729 8.92 -31.87 38.92
CA LYS A 729 8.11 -30.78 39.50
C LYS A 729 7.44 -29.94 38.41
N ASP A 730 6.37 -29.24 38.78
CA ASP A 730 5.65 -28.32 37.90
C ASP A 730 6.59 -27.24 37.32
N ILE A 731 6.68 -27.19 35.99
CA ILE A 731 7.44 -26.17 35.27
C ILE A 731 6.54 -24.93 35.11
N LYS A 732 7.07 -23.76 35.48
CA LYS A 732 6.36 -22.48 35.35
C LYS A 732 7.17 -21.50 34.49
N ILE A 733 6.49 -20.50 33.93
CA ILE A 733 7.13 -19.36 33.26
C ILE A 733 7.01 -18.15 34.18
N LEU A 734 8.14 -17.58 34.57
CA LEU A 734 8.22 -16.45 35.48
C LEU A 734 8.39 -15.17 34.64
N ILE A 735 7.51 -14.19 34.82
CA ILE A 735 7.45 -12.98 33.99
C ILE A 735 7.60 -11.75 34.89
N ASN A 736 8.76 -11.08 34.81
CA ASN A 736 9.03 -9.83 35.51
C ASN A 736 8.98 -8.65 34.51
N TYR A 737 8.20 -7.63 34.85
CA TYR A 737 7.90 -6.54 33.92
C TYR A 737 7.77 -5.19 34.63
N GLU A 738 8.88 -4.46 34.72
CA GLU A 738 8.84 -3.08 35.19
C GLU A 738 8.29 -2.12 34.10
N ASP A 739 7.54 -1.10 34.52
CA ASP A 739 6.63 -0.29 33.71
C ASP A 739 7.37 0.74 32.81
N THR A 740 8.15 0.21 31.86
CA THR A 740 8.78 0.99 30.78
C THR A 740 7.71 1.41 29.78
N GLY A 741 7.19 2.62 29.98
CA GLY A 741 6.00 3.13 29.29
C GLY A 741 6.02 2.97 27.76
N LYS A 742 4.84 2.69 27.21
CA LYS A 742 4.53 2.50 25.78
C LYS A 742 4.98 1.21 25.09
N ARG A 743 5.52 0.20 25.78
CA ARG A 743 5.68 -1.14 25.17
C ARG A 743 4.32 -1.75 24.82
N HIS A 744 4.26 -2.55 23.76
CA HIS A 744 3.02 -2.99 23.15
C HIS A 744 2.45 -4.27 23.76
N LEU A 745 1.13 -4.39 23.59
CA LEU A 745 0.32 -5.61 23.69
C LEU A 745 1.05 -6.88 23.16
N TYR A 746 1.72 -6.74 22.01
CA TYR A 746 2.43 -7.82 21.33
C TYR A 746 3.75 -8.21 22.02
N ASP A 747 4.46 -7.30 22.69
CA ASP A 747 5.78 -7.59 23.28
C ASP A 747 5.67 -8.63 24.41
N ILE A 748 4.75 -8.41 25.37
CA ILE A 748 4.47 -9.35 26.47
C ILE A 748 3.91 -10.67 25.95
N ALA A 749 3.01 -10.62 24.97
CA ALA A 749 2.49 -11.83 24.33
C ALA A 749 3.62 -12.62 23.63
N THR A 750 4.58 -11.93 22.98
CA THR A 750 5.70 -12.54 22.25
C THR A 750 6.60 -13.29 23.21
N ILE A 751 6.89 -12.68 24.36
CA ILE A 751 7.67 -13.31 25.43
C ILE A 751 6.92 -14.55 25.98
N ILE A 752 5.61 -14.45 26.26
CA ILE A 752 4.80 -15.60 26.70
C ILE A 752 4.85 -16.75 25.66
N ILE A 753 4.66 -16.44 24.38
CA ILE A 753 4.61 -17.42 23.29
C ILE A 753 6.00 -18.02 22.99
N HIS A 754 7.08 -17.24 23.14
CA HIS A 754 8.46 -17.71 23.04
C HIS A 754 8.79 -18.74 24.14
N GLU A 755 8.61 -18.36 25.41
CA GLU A 755 8.85 -19.26 26.56
C GLU A 755 7.93 -20.51 26.52
N MET A 756 6.66 -20.34 26.12
CA MET A 756 5.74 -21.48 25.90
C MET A 756 6.23 -22.41 24.79
N THR A 757 6.87 -21.89 23.75
CA THR A 757 7.40 -22.74 22.67
C THR A 757 8.54 -23.63 23.18
N HIS A 758 9.41 -23.12 24.07
CA HIS A 758 10.43 -23.95 24.73
C HIS A 758 9.82 -25.10 25.56
N LEU A 759 8.64 -24.90 26.16
CA LEU A 759 7.88 -25.96 26.84
C LEU A 759 7.28 -26.97 25.85
N VAL A 760 6.61 -26.51 24.78
CA VAL A 760 6.01 -27.38 23.75
C VAL A 760 7.06 -28.21 23.01
N LEU A 761 8.27 -27.68 22.81
CA LEU A 761 9.39 -28.37 22.17
C LEU A 761 10.29 -29.15 23.15
N LYS A 762 10.15 -28.96 24.47
CA LYS A 762 10.92 -29.63 25.53
C LYS A 762 12.45 -29.53 25.35
N THR A 763 12.93 -28.32 25.11
CA THR A 763 14.34 -28.01 24.79
C THR A 763 15.24 -27.98 26.04
N LYS A 764 16.51 -28.39 25.93
CA LYS A 764 17.45 -28.44 27.09
C LYS A 764 18.39 -27.24 27.29
N ASP A 765 18.72 -26.48 26.26
CA ASP A 765 19.78 -25.47 26.34
C ASP A 765 19.20 -24.09 26.71
N TYR A 766 19.46 -23.61 27.94
CA TYR A 766 19.30 -22.20 28.32
C TYR A 766 20.02 -21.92 29.66
N CYS A 767 21.20 -21.29 29.63
CA CYS A 767 21.85 -20.76 30.85
C CYS A 767 23.09 -19.84 30.65
N ASN A 768 23.62 -19.63 29.44
CA ASN A 768 24.88 -18.91 29.22
C ASN A 768 24.75 -17.52 28.56
N SER A 769 23.53 -17.08 28.26
CA SER A 769 23.26 -15.71 27.82
C SER A 769 23.06 -14.80 29.04
N GLN A 770 24.07 -13.98 29.37
CA GLN A 770 23.93 -12.92 30.38
C GLN A 770 22.75 -12.01 30.02
N THR A 771 21.69 -12.00 30.85
CA THR A 771 20.51 -11.09 30.81
C THR A 771 20.37 -10.26 29.53
N VAL A 772 20.08 -10.92 28.40
CA VAL A 772 19.96 -10.24 27.10
C VAL A 772 18.68 -9.41 27.16
N PRO A 773 18.76 -8.07 27.09
CA PRO A 773 17.54 -7.26 27.09
C PRO A 773 16.79 -7.56 25.80
N PHE A 774 15.53 -7.96 25.89
CA PHE A 774 14.64 -8.00 24.73
C PHE A 774 14.44 -6.55 24.25
N SER A 775 15.32 -6.10 23.36
CA SER A 775 15.27 -4.77 22.76
C SER A 775 14.02 -4.71 21.88
N GLY A 776 13.01 -3.95 22.30
CA GLY A 776 11.65 -4.02 21.76
C GLY A 776 11.60 -3.82 20.25
N LYS A 777 11.53 -4.93 19.51
CA LYS A 777 11.60 -4.97 18.03
C LYS A 777 10.52 -5.85 17.39
N PHE A 778 9.57 -6.37 18.18
CA PHE A 778 8.38 -7.06 17.68
C PHE A 778 7.12 -6.18 17.77
N ASP A 779 7.05 -5.18 16.89
CA ASP A 779 5.74 -4.73 16.43
C ASP A 779 5.17 -5.78 15.47
N GLY A 780 4.01 -6.36 15.81
CA GLY A 780 3.27 -7.31 14.98
C GLY A 780 2.63 -6.68 13.74
N LYS A 781 3.35 -5.75 13.07
CA LYS A 781 2.87 -4.91 11.97
C LYS A 781 3.74 -4.97 10.71
N SER A 782 4.84 -5.71 10.68
CA SER A 782 5.55 -5.95 9.42
C SER A 782 6.30 -7.28 9.33
N THR A 783 6.05 -8.03 8.26
CA THR A 783 6.97 -9.06 7.76
C THR A 783 8.32 -8.46 7.34
N LYS A 784 8.39 -7.14 7.13
CA LYS A 784 9.60 -6.40 6.76
C LYS A 784 10.68 -6.42 7.85
N LYS A 785 10.35 -6.17 9.13
CA LYS A 785 11.31 -6.34 10.24
C LYS A 785 11.68 -7.79 10.48
N LEU A 786 10.74 -8.70 10.23
CA LEU A 786 10.91 -10.15 10.26
C LEU A 786 12.05 -10.57 9.30
N ARG A 787 11.97 -10.14 8.02
CA ARG A 787 13.05 -10.30 7.04
C ARG A 787 14.34 -9.59 7.46
N GLN A 788 14.25 -8.39 8.03
CA GLN A 788 15.41 -7.60 8.50
C GLN A 788 16.14 -8.21 9.72
N TYR A 789 15.50 -9.10 10.47
CA TYR A 789 16.13 -9.92 11.50
C TYR A 789 16.73 -11.19 10.90
N ALA A 790 16.02 -11.86 9.99
CA ALA A 790 16.54 -13.02 9.25
C ALA A 790 17.78 -12.68 8.37
N SER A 791 17.89 -11.44 7.88
CA SER A 791 19.03 -10.97 7.09
C SER A 791 20.21 -10.42 7.92
N GLN A 792 20.19 -10.53 9.25
CA GLN A 792 21.34 -10.17 10.08
C GLN A 792 22.36 -11.31 10.12
N THR A 793 23.59 -11.02 9.71
CA THR A 793 24.72 -11.96 9.65
C THR A 793 25.26 -12.27 11.04
N ASN A 794 24.49 -12.99 11.84
CA ASN A 794 24.95 -13.59 13.09
C ASN A 794 26.11 -14.56 12.80
N SER A 795 27.20 -14.42 13.54
CA SER A 795 28.43 -15.21 13.40
C SER A 795 28.33 -16.64 13.95
N THR A 796 27.12 -17.10 14.26
CA THR A 796 26.79 -18.44 14.77
C THR A 796 25.64 -19.05 13.96
N PRO A 797 25.69 -20.34 13.59
CA PRO A 797 24.61 -20.98 12.83
C PRO A 797 23.25 -20.92 13.54
N LEU A 798 22.20 -20.57 12.79
CA LEU A 798 20.84 -20.32 13.32
C LEU A 798 20.06 -21.59 13.71
N THR A 799 20.73 -22.62 14.25
CA THR A 799 20.16 -23.97 14.44
C THR A 799 19.89 -24.37 15.90
N GLY A 800 19.99 -23.42 16.84
CA GLY A 800 19.68 -23.61 18.26
C GLY A 800 18.17 -23.68 18.58
N ALA A 801 17.85 -24.16 19.79
CA ALA A 801 16.48 -24.18 20.32
C ALA A 801 15.78 -22.80 20.24
N ASP A 802 16.48 -21.74 20.65
CA ASP A 802 16.06 -20.33 20.55
C ASP A 802 15.51 -19.95 19.18
N ASN A 803 16.22 -20.32 18.13
CA ASN A 803 15.91 -19.88 16.77
C ASN A 803 14.63 -20.57 16.29
N ILE A 804 14.42 -21.82 16.71
CA ILE A 804 13.18 -22.56 16.42
C ILE A 804 12.02 -22.03 17.28
N ALA A 805 12.26 -21.63 18.52
CA ALA A 805 11.26 -20.98 19.38
C ALA A 805 10.85 -19.59 18.85
N ASN A 806 11.82 -18.79 18.42
CA ASN A 806 11.59 -17.54 17.68
C ASN A 806 10.80 -17.79 16.40
N LEU A 807 11.21 -18.76 15.56
CA LEU A 807 10.51 -19.09 14.31
C LEU A 807 9.05 -19.51 14.54
N ILE A 808 8.76 -20.36 15.53
CA ILE A 808 7.38 -20.74 15.83
C ILE A 808 6.58 -19.60 16.46
N SER A 809 7.20 -18.73 17.26
CA SER A 809 6.57 -17.49 17.75
C SER A 809 6.22 -16.56 16.58
N LEU A 810 7.12 -16.40 15.62
CA LEU A 810 6.93 -15.62 14.40
C LEU A 810 5.80 -16.20 13.52
N LEU A 811 5.74 -17.52 13.37
CA LEU A 811 4.64 -18.21 12.70
C LEU A 811 3.31 -18.03 13.44
N TYR A 812 3.33 -18.05 14.77
CA TYR A 812 2.16 -17.77 15.59
C TYR A 812 1.66 -16.34 15.35
N TYR A 813 2.55 -15.35 15.30
CA TYR A 813 2.16 -13.96 14.98
C TYR A 813 1.62 -13.78 13.58
N SER A 814 2.12 -14.54 12.60
CA SER A 814 1.57 -14.48 11.25
C SER A 814 0.21 -15.17 11.10
N GLN A 815 -0.24 -15.98 12.07
CA GLN A 815 -1.46 -16.80 11.95
C GLN A 815 -2.54 -16.63 13.04
N ALA A 816 -2.20 -16.12 14.22
CA ALA A 816 -3.15 -15.98 15.34
C ALA A 816 -4.22 -14.89 15.10
N CYS A 817 -4.02 -14.06 14.07
CA CYS A 817 -4.63 -12.74 13.92
C CYS A 817 -4.38 -11.83 15.14
N ASP A 818 -4.80 -10.57 15.00
CA ASP A 818 -4.64 -9.56 16.05
C ASP A 818 -5.43 -9.97 17.33
N GLU A 819 -6.65 -10.49 17.18
CA GLU A 819 -7.56 -10.77 18.31
C GLU A 819 -7.11 -11.86 19.28
N GLN A 820 -6.53 -12.98 18.84
CA GLN A 820 -6.04 -14.00 19.78
C GLN A 820 -4.88 -13.45 20.62
N THR A 821 -4.00 -12.66 20.00
CA THR A 821 -2.91 -11.97 20.72
C THR A 821 -3.45 -10.93 21.70
N LYS A 822 -4.44 -10.11 21.28
CA LYS A 822 -5.17 -9.19 22.17
C LYS A 822 -5.76 -9.94 23.36
N SER A 823 -6.39 -11.09 23.12
CA SER A 823 -7.02 -11.89 24.17
C SER A 823 -5.99 -12.44 25.16
N LEU A 824 -4.85 -12.95 24.69
CA LEU A 824 -3.77 -13.47 25.54
C LEU A 824 -3.23 -12.40 26.50
N TYR A 825 -2.86 -11.23 25.96
CA TYR A 825 -2.42 -10.09 26.77
C TYR A 825 -3.52 -9.59 27.71
N THR A 826 -4.78 -9.58 27.26
CA THR A 826 -5.90 -9.12 28.10
C THR A 826 -6.10 -10.02 29.32
N ARG A 827 -5.99 -11.35 29.16
CA ARG A 827 -6.03 -12.32 30.27
C ARG A 827 -4.89 -12.06 31.28
N TYR A 828 -3.66 -11.85 30.80
CA TYR A 828 -2.49 -11.49 31.63
C TYR A 828 -2.66 -10.14 32.36
N LYS A 829 -3.20 -9.11 31.70
CA LYS A 829 -3.46 -7.82 32.33
C LYS A 829 -4.61 -7.89 33.33
N GLN A 830 -5.60 -8.75 33.09
CA GLN A 830 -6.70 -9.00 34.03
C GLN A 830 -6.19 -9.65 35.33
N SER A 831 -5.31 -10.65 35.26
CA SER A 831 -4.71 -11.25 36.48
C SER A 831 -3.89 -10.25 37.30
N LEU A 832 -3.07 -9.40 36.67
CA LEU A 832 -2.36 -8.31 37.35
C LEU A 832 -3.32 -7.31 38.02
N SER A 833 -4.39 -6.92 37.31
CA SER A 833 -5.39 -5.98 37.86
C SER A 833 -6.18 -6.53 39.06
N LYS A 834 -6.27 -7.87 39.18
CA LYS A 834 -6.91 -8.56 40.32
C LYS A 834 -5.98 -8.73 41.51
N SER A 835 -4.66 -8.62 41.34
CA SER A 835 -3.67 -8.83 42.41
C SER A 835 -3.12 -7.54 43.01
N GLY A 836 -2.96 -6.49 42.20
CA GLY A 836 -2.31 -5.23 42.62
C GLY A 836 -0.78 -5.27 42.62
N TRP A 837 -0.17 -6.35 42.12
CA TRP A 837 1.29 -6.54 42.05
C TRP A 837 1.82 -6.35 40.62
N ARG A 838 3.14 -6.20 40.48
CA ARG A 838 3.82 -5.94 39.18
C ARG A 838 4.33 -7.19 38.47
N GLU A 839 4.26 -8.35 39.11
CA GLU A 839 4.85 -9.62 38.64
C GLU A 839 3.78 -10.70 38.58
N ALA A 840 3.90 -11.62 37.62
CA ALA A 840 2.99 -12.76 37.48
C ALA A 840 3.73 -14.02 37.04
N LEU A 841 3.38 -15.14 37.68
CA LEU A 841 3.84 -16.48 37.32
C LEU A 841 2.79 -17.14 36.43
N LEU A 842 3.16 -17.49 35.20
CA LEU A 842 2.34 -18.33 34.34
C LEU A 842 2.52 -19.79 34.79
N ASP A 843 1.47 -20.32 35.43
CA ASP A 843 1.41 -21.63 36.06
C ASP A 843 0.31 -22.44 35.36
N PHE A 844 0.72 -23.44 34.58
CA PHE A 844 -0.19 -24.27 33.79
C PHE A 844 -1.04 -25.22 34.65
N GLY A 845 -0.86 -25.25 35.98
CA GLY A 845 -1.75 -25.97 36.90
C GLY A 845 -1.88 -27.47 36.63
N GLY A 846 -0.86 -28.09 36.02
CA GLY A 846 -0.87 -29.48 35.58
C GLY A 846 -1.65 -29.77 34.28
N THR A 847 -2.22 -28.76 33.61
CA THR A 847 -3.10 -28.94 32.42
C THR A 847 -2.47 -28.52 31.09
N MET A 848 -1.13 -28.51 30.99
CA MET A 848 -0.49 -28.62 29.68
C MET A 848 -0.90 -29.97 29.03
N PRO A 849 -1.34 -29.99 27.76
CA PRO A 849 -1.55 -31.25 27.05
C PRO A 849 -0.28 -32.10 27.06
N GLU A 850 -0.39 -33.42 27.23
CA GLU A 850 0.77 -34.31 27.18
C GLU A 850 1.41 -34.33 25.79
N VAL A 851 2.34 -33.40 25.53
CA VAL A 851 3.21 -33.46 24.36
C VAL A 851 4.15 -34.64 24.57
N SER A 852 3.83 -35.79 23.95
CA SER A 852 4.43 -37.12 24.14
C SER A 852 5.90 -37.28 23.74
N TRP A 853 6.64 -36.17 23.64
CA TRP A 853 8.01 -36.10 23.16
C TRP A 853 9.00 -36.13 24.35
N PRO A 854 10.12 -36.88 24.27
CA PRO A 854 11.19 -36.83 25.26
C PRO A 854 12.02 -35.54 25.11
N ARG A 855 12.58 -35.02 26.22
CA ARG A 855 13.44 -33.82 26.22
C ARG A 855 14.66 -33.99 25.31
N VAL A 856 15.00 -32.94 24.57
CA VAL A 856 16.05 -32.93 23.53
C VAL A 856 16.98 -31.71 23.65
N SER A 857 18.27 -31.89 23.32
CA SER A 857 19.23 -30.79 23.18
C SER A 857 19.10 -30.12 21.81
N SER A 858 19.65 -28.92 21.65
CA SER A 858 19.62 -28.19 20.37
C SER A 858 20.15 -29.02 19.20
N ALA A 859 21.25 -29.75 19.40
CA ALA A 859 21.81 -30.65 18.39
C ALA A 859 20.88 -31.84 18.02
N GLU A 860 20.04 -32.29 18.94
CA GLU A 860 19.07 -33.38 18.73
C GLU A 860 17.75 -32.86 18.13
N ILE A 861 17.35 -31.62 18.44
CA ILE A 861 16.28 -30.90 17.74
C ILE A 861 16.71 -30.64 16.29
N GLN A 862 17.93 -30.16 16.08
CA GLN A 862 18.51 -29.90 14.76
C GLN A 862 18.45 -31.14 13.86
N ARG A 863 18.78 -32.34 14.38
CA ARG A 863 18.63 -33.61 13.62
C ARG A 863 17.20 -33.97 13.24
N ARG A 864 16.21 -33.56 14.04
CA ARG A 864 14.79 -33.88 13.83
C ARG A 864 14.10 -32.90 12.89
N VAL A 865 14.47 -31.63 12.95
CA VAL A 865 13.89 -30.56 12.12
C VAL A 865 14.69 -30.36 10.81
N LEU A 866 15.99 -30.69 10.79
CA LEU A 866 16.84 -30.74 9.60
C LEU A 866 17.25 -32.20 9.27
N PRO A 867 16.46 -32.95 8.49
CA PRO A 867 16.89 -34.26 7.99
C PRO A 867 18.16 -34.13 7.13
N VAL A 868 19.28 -34.67 7.63
CA VAL A 868 20.55 -34.72 6.90
C VAL A 868 20.50 -35.80 5.82
N ASN A 869 20.68 -35.42 4.56
CA ASN A 869 20.76 -36.33 3.41
C ASN A 869 22.00 -37.23 3.49
N SER A 870 21.90 -38.35 4.20
CA SER A 870 22.98 -39.28 4.50
C SER A 870 23.33 -40.25 3.35
N ARG A 871 23.69 -39.69 2.17
CA ARG A 871 24.24 -40.45 1.03
C ARG A 871 25.45 -39.79 0.34
N SER A 872 26.55 -39.65 1.07
CA SER A 872 27.89 -39.78 0.48
C SER A 872 28.95 -40.20 1.52
N SER A 873 30.01 -40.84 1.03
CA SER A 873 31.29 -41.15 1.70
C SER A 873 31.32 -41.33 3.23
N ARG A 874 31.32 -42.60 3.66
CA ARG A 874 32.11 -42.99 4.85
C ARG A 874 33.58 -42.63 4.61
N ILE A 875 34.22 -41.90 5.52
CA ILE A 875 35.67 -41.92 5.70
C ILE A 875 35.93 -42.38 7.15
N LYS A 876 36.87 -43.32 7.33
CA LYS A 876 37.21 -43.85 8.66
C LYS A 876 38.06 -42.85 9.44
N PRO A 877 38.00 -42.85 10.79
CA PRO A 877 38.94 -42.09 11.60
C PRO A 877 40.36 -42.64 11.44
N ALA A 878 41.34 -41.74 11.40
CA ALA A 878 42.76 -42.05 11.51
C ALA A 878 43.30 -41.42 12.81
N SER A 879 44.27 -42.10 13.41
CA SER A 879 44.79 -41.85 14.75
C SER A 879 45.50 -40.50 14.95
N ALA A 880 45.47 -40.07 16.20
CA ALA A 880 46.30 -39.03 16.79
C ALA A 880 47.76 -38.96 16.31
N HIS A 881 48.30 -37.73 16.33
CA HIS A 881 49.41 -37.46 17.24
C HIS A 881 49.32 -36.05 17.84
#